data_AF-A0A8I5N3E9-F1
#
_entry.id   AF-A0A8I5N3E9-F1
#
_cell.length_a   1.000
_cell.length_b   1.000
_cell.length_c   1.000
_cell.angle_alpha   90.00
_cell.angle_beta   90.00
_cell.angle_gamma   90.00
#
_symmetry.space_group_name_H-M   'P 1'
#
loop_
_entity.id
_entity.type
_entity.pdbx_description
1 polymer ?
#
loop_
_entity_poly.entity_id
_entity_poly.type
_entity_poly.pdbx_seq_one_letter_code
_entity_poly.pdbx_strand_id
1 'polypeptide(L)'
;MGPGRGGGWKGSVRGVWWPLDWTLPWGVTQCSSCKGRPPHPGTPAENMSVRSRVGREEDAQRWLLYLLVPALFCRAGGSIPIPQRLFGEVTSPLFPKPYPNSFETTTVITVPTGYRVKLVFQHFDLEPSEGCFYDYVKISADKKNLGRFCGQLGSPLGNPPGKKEFMSQGNKMLLTFHTDFSNEENGTIMFYKGFLAYYQAVDLDECASQSESGEKELQPQCQHLCHNYVGGYFCSCRPGYELQKDRHSCQAECSSELYTEASGYISSLEYPRSYPPDLRCNYSIRVERGLTLHLKFLEPFEIDDHQQVHCPYDQLQIYANGKNIGEFCGKQRPPNLDTSSNAVDLLFFTDESGDSRGWKLRYTTEIIKCPQPKTLDEFTVIQNLQPQYQFRDYFIATCKLGYQLIEGNQVLHSFTAVCQDDGTWHRAMPRCKIKDCGQPRNQPNGAFRYTTTMGVNTYKACIQYYCHEPYYKMQARAGSKESEQGLYTCTAQGIWKNEQKGEKIPRCLPVCGKPVNPVEQRQRIIGGQKAKMGNFPWQVFTNIHGRGGGALLGDQLDLLLAPCIPKRNTGTPWMCSWSHTNVEELMKLANHPIRRVSIHPDYRQDESHNFKGDIALLELENSVTLSYSLPICLLTARDFLWARWAVSRNQLGSWRRCSTTSVPSAQ
;
A
#
# COMPACT_ATOMS: atom_id res chain seq x y z
N MET A 1 68.54 28.36 0.84
CA MET A 1 68.70 29.51 1.77
C MET A 1 67.41 29.63 2.58
N GLY A 2 67.44 29.25 3.86
CA GLY A 2 66.53 29.84 4.87
C GLY A 2 67.10 31.20 5.32
N PRO A 3 66.53 31.90 6.34
CA PRO A 3 65.89 31.38 7.56
C PRO A 3 64.46 31.98 7.79
N GLY A 4 63.56 31.48 8.64
CA GLY A 4 63.61 31.13 10.09
C GLY A 4 62.82 32.22 10.86
N ARG A 5 62.09 32.05 11.98
CA ARG A 5 61.76 31.07 13.04
C ARG A 5 60.48 31.63 13.73
N GLY A 6 59.66 31.01 14.59
CA GLY A 6 59.68 29.75 15.34
C GLY A 6 58.89 29.91 16.66
N GLY A 7 58.33 28.79 17.16
CA GLY A 7 57.88 28.55 18.56
C GLY A 7 56.36 28.52 18.76
N GLY A 8 55.65 27.44 19.15
CA GLY A 8 56.02 26.08 19.52
C GLY A 8 55.89 25.83 21.03
N TRP A 9 54.88 25.06 21.48
CA TRP A 9 54.90 24.28 22.74
C TRP A 9 54.16 22.95 22.55
N LYS A 10 54.80 21.84 22.97
CA LYS A 10 54.36 20.44 22.97
C LYS A 10 53.80 20.06 24.35
N GLY A 11 52.90 19.09 24.38
CA GLY A 11 52.59 18.27 25.56
C GLY A 11 51.77 17.05 25.16
N SER A 12 52.22 15.85 25.54
CA SER A 12 51.74 14.55 25.05
C SER A 12 51.23 13.67 26.20
N VAL A 13 50.36 12.73 25.82
CA VAL A 13 50.00 11.43 26.45
C VAL A 13 48.87 11.38 27.50
N ARG A 14 48.07 10.31 27.32
CA ARG A 14 47.03 9.64 28.16
C ARG A 14 45.61 10.04 27.76
N GLY A 15 44.78 9.21 27.13
CA GLY A 15 44.60 7.76 27.33
C GLY A 15 43.71 7.53 28.54
N VAL A 16 42.39 7.76 28.41
CA VAL A 16 41.39 7.44 29.44
C VAL A 16 40.11 6.95 28.76
N TRP A 17 39.73 5.74 29.17
CA TRP A 17 38.46 5.07 28.92
C TRP A 17 37.36 5.70 29.79
N TRP A 18 36.13 5.78 29.28
CA TRP A 18 34.94 6.00 30.10
C TRP A 18 34.12 4.70 30.22
N PRO A 19 33.71 4.30 31.44
CA PRO A 19 32.96 3.07 31.69
C PRO A 19 31.50 3.36 32.16
N LEU A 20 30.66 2.28 32.20
CA LEU A 20 29.47 2.08 33.06
C LEU A 20 28.20 2.92 32.68
N ASP A 21 26.93 2.45 32.68
CA ASP A 21 26.28 1.22 33.16
C ASP A 21 24.72 1.32 33.12
N TRP A 22 24.03 0.22 33.49
CA TRP A 22 22.66 0.04 34.04
C TRP A 22 21.39 0.32 33.19
N THR A 23 20.59 -0.74 32.93
CA THR A 23 19.31 -1.00 33.64
C THR A 23 18.65 -2.34 33.20
N LEU A 24 18.59 -3.31 34.12
CA LEU A 24 17.52 -4.32 34.28
C LEU A 24 16.33 -3.64 35.05
N PRO A 25 15.26 -4.28 35.60
CA PRO A 25 14.82 -5.71 35.61
C PRO A 25 13.27 -5.97 35.43
N TRP A 26 12.85 -7.21 35.75
CA TRP A 26 11.50 -7.74 36.12
C TRP A 26 10.64 -8.30 34.97
N GLY A 27 9.95 -9.44 35.09
CA GLY A 27 9.72 -10.36 36.21
C GLY A 27 8.74 -11.46 35.76
N VAL A 28 8.85 -12.65 36.35
CA VAL A 28 7.98 -13.82 36.13
C VAL A 28 6.82 -13.77 37.12
N THR A 29 5.57 -13.91 36.66
CA THR A 29 4.51 -14.63 37.43
C THR A 29 3.32 -15.03 36.54
N GLN A 30 2.82 -16.24 36.76
CA GLN A 30 1.62 -16.86 36.18
C GLN A 30 0.31 -16.19 36.64
N CYS A 31 -0.74 -16.27 35.82
CA CYS A 31 -2.09 -16.56 36.32
C CYS A 31 -3.03 -17.08 35.20
N SER A 32 -3.96 -17.95 35.59
CA SER A 32 -4.89 -18.75 34.80
C SER A 32 -6.33 -18.20 34.88
N SER A 33 -7.18 -18.56 33.89
CA SER A 33 -8.60 -18.98 34.04
C SER A 33 -9.63 -18.43 33.01
N CYS A 34 -10.20 -19.39 32.26
CA CYS A 34 -11.62 -19.65 31.92
C CYS A 34 -12.57 -18.71 31.13
N LYS A 35 -13.17 -19.35 30.10
CA LYS A 35 -14.61 -19.45 29.71
C LYS A 35 -15.25 -18.43 28.74
N GLY A 36 -15.80 -18.98 27.64
CA GLY A 36 -16.98 -18.43 26.93
C GLY A 36 -17.06 -18.74 25.42
N ARG A 37 -17.99 -19.62 25.01
CA ARG A 37 -18.50 -19.94 23.64
C ARG A 37 -20.04 -19.75 23.66
N PRO A 38 -20.87 -19.90 22.57
CA PRO A 38 -20.74 -19.88 21.08
C PRO A 38 -21.90 -19.02 20.42
N PRO A 39 -22.49 -19.21 19.20
CA PRO A 39 -22.21 -20.07 18.01
C PRO A 39 -22.31 -19.43 16.56
N HIS A 40 -21.96 -20.29 15.58
CA HIS A 40 -22.00 -20.38 14.08
C HIS A 40 -23.26 -19.90 13.29
N PRO A 41 -23.35 -19.93 11.91
CA PRO A 41 -22.72 -20.84 10.88
C PRO A 41 -22.22 -20.15 9.56
N GLY A 42 -21.58 -20.79 8.56
CA GLY A 42 -21.52 -22.21 8.17
C GLY A 42 -20.39 -22.59 7.18
N THR A 43 -20.40 -23.89 6.91
CA THR A 43 -19.49 -24.92 6.34
C THR A 43 -19.28 -24.94 4.81
N PRO A 44 -18.55 -25.93 4.20
CA PRO A 44 -17.47 -26.81 4.70
C PRO A 44 -16.24 -26.96 3.76
N ALA A 45 -15.14 -27.50 4.31
CA ALA A 45 -14.11 -28.27 3.61
C ALA A 45 -13.94 -29.63 4.33
N GLU A 46 -13.90 -30.73 3.59
CA GLU A 46 -13.66 -32.09 4.10
C GLU A 46 -12.18 -32.48 3.93
N ASN A 47 -11.58 -33.00 5.01
CA ASN A 47 -10.40 -33.85 4.99
C ASN A 47 -10.55 -34.86 6.15
N MET A 48 -10.42 -36.15 5.85
CA MET A 48 -10.78 -37.26 6.73
C MET A 48 -9.53 -37.90 7.34
N SER A 49 -9.56 -38.12 8.66
CA SER A 49 -8.45 -38.65 9.47
C SER A 49 -8.43 -40.18 9.56
N VAL A 50 -7.23 -40.66 9.88
CA VAL A 50 -6.91 -41.96 10.49
C VAL A 50 -7.77 -42.23 11.73
N ARG A 51 -8.10 -43.51 11.97
CA ARG A 51 -8.73 -44.01 13.21
C ARG A 51 -7.95 -45.20 13.76
N SER A 52 -7.62 -45.13 15.04
CA SER A 52 -7.05 -46.20 15.86
C SER A 52 -8.16 -47.01 16.57
N ARG A 53 -7.90 -48.29 16.84
CA ARG A 53 -8.61 -49.10 17.85
C ARG A 53 -7.68 -50.13 18.47
N VAL A 54 -7.86 -50.32 19.77
CA VAL A 54 -7.11 -51.17 20.72
C VAL A 54 -7.83 -52.52 20.92
N GLY A 55 -7.08 -53.59 21.17
CA GLY A 55 -7.56 -54.87 21.75
C GLY A 55 -6.52 -56.01 21.64
N ARG A 56 -5.71 -56.21 22.69
CA ARG A 56 -5.59 -57.39 23.60
C ARG A 56 -4.83 -58.65 23.11
N GLU A 57 -3.69 -58.88 23.77
CA GLU A 57 -3.25 -60.09 24.52
C GLU A 57 -2.96 -61.42 23.78
N GLU A 58 -1.70 -61.87 23.89
CA GLU A 58 -1.18 -63.26 24.05
C GLU A 58 -0.03 -63.69 23.10
N ASP A 59 1.03 -64.18 23.75
CA ASP A 59 2.04 -65.16 23.38
C ASP A 59 3.23 -64.84 22.46
N ALA A 60 4.35 -64.59 23.16
CA ALA A 60 5.72 -64.70 22.69
C ALA A 60 6.15 -66.17 22.56
N GLN A 61 6.25 -66.68 21.34
CA GLN A 61 7.13 -67.82 21.04
C GLN A 61 7.38 -67.99 19.54
N ARG A 62 8.54 -67.52 19.06
CA ARG A 62 9.38 -68.08 17.97
C ARG A 62 10.26 -67.00 17.34
N TRP A 63 11.28 -66.58 18.08
CA TRP A 63 12.50 -66.02 17.51
C TRP A 63 13.51 -67.14 17.40
N LEU A 64 13.66 -67.71 16.20
CA LEU A 64 14.83 -68.46 15.69
C LEU A 64 14.39 -69.19 14.43
N LEU A 65 14.61 -68.60 13.25
CA LEU A 65 14.80 -69.24 11.93
C LEU A 65 14.53 -68.25 10.78
N TYR A 66 15.33 -67.19 10.63
CA TYR A 66 15.43 -66.44 9.37
C TYR A 66 16.79 -65.75 9.24
N LEU A 67 17.86 -66.53 9.10
CA LEU A 67 19.18 -66.03 8.70
C LEU A 67 19.96 -66.98 7.78
N LEU A 68 19.26 -67.71 6.90
CA LEU A 68 19.90 -68.41 5.78
C LEU A 68 18.98 -68.38 4.55
N VAL A 69 19.49 -67.73 3.49
CA VAL A 69 19.07 -67.80 2.07
C VAL A 69 17.81 -66.97 1.72
N PRO A 70 17.98 -65.84 1.00
CA PRO A 70 18.21 -65.92 -0.44
C PRO A 70 19.43 -65.08 -0.89
N ALA A 71 20.59 -65.73 -0.88
CA ALA A 71 21.69 -65.41 -1.79
C ALA A 71 21.54 -66.28 -3.03
N LEU A 72 20.48 -66.07 -3.81
CA LEU A 72 20.28 -66.62 -5.15
C LEU A 72 19.15 -65.81 -5.78
N PHE A 73 19.42 -65.22 -6.95
CA PHE A 73 18.59 -64.25 -7.70
C PHE A 73 18.76 -62.75 -7.38
N CYS A 74 20.01 -62.32 -7.18
CA CYS A 74 20.46 -61.08 -7.82
C CYS A 74 21.23 -61.47 -9.09
N ARG A 75 20.58 -61.42 -10.26
CA ARG A 75 21.31 -61.20 -11.51
C ARG A 75 21.79 -59.75 -11.47
N ALA A 76 22.89 -59.54 -10.76
CA ALA A 76 23.74 -58.40 -10.99
C ALA A 76 24.31 -58.58 -12.40
N GLY A 77 23.74 -57.86 -13.37
CA GLY A 77 24.46 -57.48 -14.59
C GLY A 77 25.56 -56.49 -14.20
N GLY A 78 26.45 -56.88 -13.29
CA GLY A 78 27.70 -56.20 -13.04
C GLY A 78 28.65 -56.67 -14.11
N SER A 79 28.82 -55.87 -15.16
CA SER A 79 29.98 -55.99 -16.02
C SER A 79 31.22 -55.85 -15.12
N ILE A 80 31.89 -56.97 -14.87
CA ILE A 80 33.25 -56.96 -14.32
C ILE A 80 34.06 -56.06 -15.26
N PRO A 81 34.66 -54.94 -14.81
CA PRO A 81 35.54 -54.18 -15.68
C PRO A 81 36.74 -55.08 -16.00
N ILE A 82 36.77 -55.60 -17.22
CA ILE A 82 37.96 -56.24 -17.78
C ILE A 82 39.08 -55.20 -17.61
N PRO A 83 40.24 -55.53 -16.99
CA PRO A 83 41.32 -54.58 -16.87
C PRO A 83 41.80 -54.20 -18.26
N GLN A 84 41.35 -53.05 -18.74
CA GLN A 84 41.76 -52.52 -20.03
C GLN A 84 43.21 -52.08 -19.88
N ARG A 85 44.12 -52.74 -20.61
CA ARG A 85 45.55 -52.46 -20.52
C ARG A 85 45.83 -51.07 -21.11
N LEU A 86 46.03 -50.08 -20.25
CA LEU A 86 46.42 -48.72 -20.64
C LEU A 86 47.89 -48.61 -21.06
N PHE A 87 48.70 -49.61 -20.75
CA PHE A 87 50.08 -49.71 -21.22
C PHE A 87 50.48 -51.18 -21.27
N GLY A 88 51.58 -51.46 -21.96
CA GLY A 88 52.16 -52.78 -21.99
C GLY A 88 53.40 -52.84 -22.85
N GLU A 89 53.97 -54.03 -22.91
CA GLU A 89 55.14 -54.35 -23.71
C GLU A 89 54.80 -55.39 -24.77
N VAL A 90 55.49 -55.29 -25.91
CA VAL A 90 55.43 -56.25 -27.01
C VAL A 90 56.87 -56.57 -27.41
N THR A 91 57.21 -57.85 -27.39
CA THR A 91 58.56 -58.34 -27.69
C THR A 91 58.55 -59.30 -28.86
N SER A 92 59.71 -59.43 -29.51
CA SER A 92 59.97 -60.58 -30.38
C SER A 92 59.97 -61.88 -29.56
N PRO A 93 59.69 -63.04 -30.18
CA PRO A 93 59.77 -64.33 -29.51
C PRO A 93 61.14 -64.51 -28.84
N LEU A 94 61.13 -65.03 -27.61
CA LEU A 94 62.32 -65.34 -26.82
C LEU A 94 63.17 -64.14 -26.37
N PHE A 95 62.79 -62.89 -26.66
CA PHE A 95 63.53 -61.70 -26.24
C PHE A 95 63.87 -61.75 -24.73
N PRO A 96 65.13 -61.49 -24.30
CA PRO A 96 66.25 -60.89 -25.07
C PRO A 96 67.14 -61.90 -25.80
N LYS A 97 66.75 -63.17 -25.91
CA LYS A 97 67.48 -64.17 -26.72
C LYS A 97 67.18 -63.97 -28.21
N PRO A 98 68.04 -64.48 -29.11
CA PRO A 98 67.82 -64.41 -30.55
C PRO A 98 66.49 -65.04 -30.97
N TYR A 99 65.81 -64.43 -31.94
CA TYR A 99 64.52 -64.90 -32.44
C TYR A 99 64.70 -66.09 -33.40
N PRO A 100 63.67 -66.96 -33.54
CA PRO A 100 63.72 -68.09 -34.46
C PRO A 100 63.43 -67.67 -35.92
N ASN A 101 63.96 -68.43 -36.88
CA ASN A 101 63.61 -68.31 -38.30
C ASN A 101 62.19 -68.87 -38.57
N SER A 102 61.60 -68.50 -39.70
CA SER A 102 60.31 -68.98 -40.23
C SER A 102 59.16 -68.76 -39.26
N PHE A 103 59.16 -67.58 -38.63
CA PHE A 103 58.20 -67.17 -37.64
C PHE A 103 57.44 -65.92 -38.09
N GLU A 104 56.11 -65.98 -38.00
CA GLU A 104 55.24 -64.83 -38.21
C GLU A 104 54.22 -64.74 -37.07
N THR A 105 54.08 -63.54 -36.49
CA THR A 105 53.04 -63.26 -35.50
C THR A 105 52.49 -61.85 -35.67
N THR A 106 51.19 -61.69 -35.44
CA THR A 106 50.55 -60.38 -35.39
C THR A 106 49.96 -60.16 -34.01
N THR A 107 50.48 -59.15 -33.30
CA THR A 107 49.94 -58.69 -32.03
C THR A 107 48.98 -57.53 -32.28
N VAL A 108 47.74 -57.65 -31.81
CA VAL A 108 46.74 -56.59 -31.87
C VAL A 108 46.71 -55.85 -30.53
N ILE A 109 47.28 -54.66 -30.51
CA ILE A 109 47.21 -53.76 -29.36
C ILE A 109 45.85 -53.06 -29.39
N THR A 110 45.04 -53.27 -28.37
CA THR A 110 43.73 -52.62 -28.22
C THR A 110 43.68 -51.89 -26.88
N VAL A 111 43.39 -50.59 -26.94
CA VAL A 111 43.15 -49.71 -25.77
C VAL A 111 41.65 -49.38 -25.67
N PRO A 112 41.15 -48.83 -24.55
CA PRO A 112 39.75 -48.43 -24.46
C PRO A 112 39.32 -47.46 -25.57
N THR A 113 38.01 -47.40 -25.83
CA THR A 113 37.42 -46.31 -26.62
C THR A 113 37.71 -44.96 -25.95
N GLY A 114 37.96 -43.92 -26.74
CA GLY A 114 38.44 -42.62 -26.24
C GLY A 114 39.96 -42.52 -26.09
N TYR A 115 40.72 -43.53 -26.52
CA TYR A 115 42.18 -43.52 -26.50
C TYR A 115 42.79 -43.89 -27.86
N ARG A 116 43.99 -43.39 -28.08
CA ARG A 116 44.93 -43.73 -29.15
C ARG A 116 46.06 -44.58 -28.60
N VAL A 117 46.67 -45.40 -29.45
CA VAL A 117 47.85 -46.19 -29.12
C VAL A 117 49.10 -45.42 -29.51
N LYS A 118 49.96 -45.13 -28.53
CA LYS A 118 51.33 -44.66 -28.74
C LYS A 118 52.27 -45.83 -28.58
N LEU A 119 53.11 -46.13 -29.58
CA LEU A 119 54.09 -47.21 -29.57
C LEU A 119 55.50 -46.65 -29.80
N VAL A 120 56.47 -47.12 -29.01
CA VAL A 120 57.89 -46.79 -29.13
C VAL A 120 58.75 -48.05 -28.97
N PHE A 121 59.89 -48.11 -29.67
CA PHE A 121 60.85 -49.20 -29.53
C PHE A 121 61.99 -48.79 -28.59
N GLN A 122 62.24 -49.60 -27.56
CA GLN A 122 63.39 -49.44 -26.69
C GLN A 122 64.60 -50.20 -27.24
N HIS A 123 64.38 -51.40 -27.77
CA HIS A 123 65.39 -52.22 -28.45
C HIS A 123 64.88 -52.66 -29.81
N PHE A 124 65.77 -52.65 -30.81
CA PHE A 124 65.46 -53.06 -32.17
C PHE A 124 66.73 -53.54 -32.88
N ASP A 125 66.77 -54.83 -33.19
CA ASP A 125 67.90 -55.55 -33.75
C ASP A 125 67.38 -56.72 -34.59
N LEU A 126 67.18 -56.48 -35.89
CA LEU A 126 66.67 -57.43 -36.87
C LEU A 126 67.63 -57.57 -38.05
N GLU A 127 67.55 -58.68 -38.79
CA GLU A 127 68.27 -58.87 -40.04
C GLU A 127 67.98 -57.72 -41.03
N PRO A 128 69.02 -57.03 -41.54
CA PRO A 128 68.85 -55.94 -42.49
C PRO A 128 68.68 -56.46 -43.92
N SER A 129 67.72 -55.91 -44.66
CA SER A 129 67.56 -56.15 -46.11
C SER A 129 67.02 -54.91 -46.81
N GLU A 130 67.24 -54.79 -48.12
CA GLU A 130 66.69 -53.69 -48.92
C GLU A 130 65.15 -53.75 -48.90
N GLY A 131 64.50 -52.66 -48.46
CA GLY A 131 63.05 -52.63 -48.29
C GLY A 131 62.50 -53.58 -47.21
N CYS A 132 63.37 -54.15 -46.37
CA CYS A 132 63.03 -55.15 -45.36
C CYS A 132 62.35 -56.39 -45.92
N PHE A 133 62.86 -56.88 -47.04
CA PHE A 133 62.29 -58.03 -47.75
C PHE A 133 62.31 -59.32 -46.94
N TYR A 134 63.40 -59.61 -46.21
CA TYR A 134 63.57 -60.80 -45.36
C TYR A 134 62.80 -60.64 -44.04
N ASP A 135 63.47 -60.15 -43.00
CA ASP A 135 62.89 -59.95 -41.68
C ASP A 135 62.34 -58.54 -41.49
N TYR A 136 61.21 -58.41 -40.81
CA TYR A 136 60.62 -57.10 -40.55
C TYR A 136 59.64 -57.06 -39.38
N VAL A 137 59.50 -55.85 -38.83
CA VAL A 137 58.33 -55.44 -38.04
C VAL A 137 57.49 -54.48 -38.87
N LYS A 138 56.23 -54.85 -39.12
CA LYS A 138 55.24 -54.01 -39.81
C LYS A 138 54.24 -53.47 -38.80
N ILE A 139 54.06 -52.15 -38.81
CA ILE A 139 53.12 -51.44 -37.95
C ILE A 139 51.97 -50.93 -38.82
N SER A 140 50.74 -51.25 -38.45
CA SER A 140 49.55 -50.76 -39.15
C SER A 140 48.47 -50.33 -38.15
N ALA A 141 47.80 -49.22 -38.43
CA ALA A 141 46.71 -48.69 -37.62
C ALA A 141 45.71 -48.00 -38.54
N ASP A 142 44.42 -47.99 -38.16
CA ASP A 142 43.39 -47.20 -38.87
C ASP A 142 43.30 -47.49 -40.38
N LYS A 143 43.46 -48.77 -40.74
CA LYS A 143 43.52 -49.26 -42.13
C LYS A 143 44.67 -48.68 -42.96
N LYS A 144 45.62 -47.98 -42.33
CA LYS A 144 46.85 -47.44 -42.94
C LYS A 144 48.08 -48.20 -42.44
N ASN A 145 49.08 -48.34 -43.31
CA ASN A 145 50.38 -48.88 -42.94
C ASN A 145 51.25 -47.72 -42.44
N LEU A 146 51.70 -47.79 -41.18
CA LEU A 146 52.54 -46.76 -40.55
C LEU A 146 54.03 -46.98 -40.83
N GLY A 147 54.42 -48.18 -41.27
CA GLY A 147 55.76 -48.50 -41.76
C GLY A 147 56.13 -49.97 -41.61
N ARG A 148 57.17 -50.38 -42.34
CA ARG A 148 57.84 -51.68 -42.25
C ARG A 148 59.31 -51.41 -41.94
N PHE A 149 59.84 -52.00 -40.88
CA PHE A 149 61.13 -51.67 -40.29
C PHE A 149 61.99 -52.92 -40.07
N CYS A 150 63.30 -52.82 -40.31
CA CYS A 150 64.30 -53.87 -40.11
C CYS A 150 65.70 -53.26 -39.91
N GLY A 151 66.70 -54.09 -39.61
CA GLY A 151 68.07 -53.66 -39.34
C GLY A 151 68.31 -53.22 -37.88
N GLN A 152 69.48 -52.64 -37.63
CA GLN A 152 69.95 -52.23 -36.29
C GLN A 152 70.20 -50.72 -36.23
N LEU A 153 69.97 -50.12 -35.06
CA LEU A 153 70.24 -48.70 -34.82
C LEU A 153 71.73 -48.35 -35.06
N GLY A 154 72.00 -47.52 -36.07
CA GLY A 154 73.35 -47.09 -36.45
C GLY A 154 73.94 -47.82 -37.67
N SER A 155 73.27 -48.84 -38.20
CA SER A 155 73.64 -49.48 -39.47
C SER A 155 73.14 -48.67 -40.68
N PRO A 156 73.93 -48.56 -41.77
CA PRO A 156 73.47 -47.97 -43.03
C PRO A 156 72.53 -48.90 -43.83
N LEU A 157 72.43 -50.17 -43.43
CA LEU A 157 71.61 -51.19 -44.08
C LEU A 157 70.33 -51.41 -43.25
N GLY A 158 69.17 -51.34 -43.92
CA GLY A 158 67.84 -51.40 -43.30
C GLY A 158 67.27 -50.02 -42.95
N ASN A 159 66.16 -50.00 -42.24
CA ASN A 159 65.46 -48.78 -41.80
C ASN A 159 64.91 -48.97 -40.37
N PRO A 160 65.78 -48.94 -39.33
CA PRO A 160 65.31 -49.13 -37.96
C PRO A 160 64.36 -48.00 -37.53
N PRO A 161 63.35 -48.26 -36.66
CA PRO A 161 62.37 -47.26 -36.23
C PRO A 161 62.97 -46.15 -35.35
N GLY A 162 64.14 -46.39 -34.76
CA GLY A 162 64.82 -45.43 -33.88
C GLY A 162 63.98 -45.03 -32.67
N LYS A 163 64.01 -43.74 -32.32
CA LYS A 163 63.20 -43.15 -31.24
C LYS A 163 61.87 -42.58 -31.75
N LYS A 164 61.43 -42.98 -32.95
CA LYS A 164 60.19 -42.47 -33.55
C LYS A 164 59.00 -42.99 -32.75
N GLU A 165 58.03 -42.09 -32.51
CA GLU A 165 56.76 -42.42 -31.90
C GLU A 165 55.74 -42.76 -32.97
N PHE A 166 55.07 -43.90 -32.82
CA PHE A 166 53.99 -44.32 -33.71
C PHE A 166 52.66 -44.12 -32.99
N MET A 167 51.79 -43.30 -33.56
CA MET A 167 50.47 -42.98 -33.02
C MET A 167 49.38 -43.54 -33.94
N SER A 168 48.40 -44.23 -33.37
CA SER A 168 47.14 -44.51 -34.07
C SER A 168 46.17 -43.33 -33.95
N GLN A 169 45.19 -43.26 -34.84
CA GLN A 169 44.04 -42.35 -34.78
C GLN A 169 42.88 -42.95 -33.97
N GLY A 170 42.66 -44.26 -34.08
CA GLY A 170 41.69 -45.04 -33.32
C GLY A 170 42.33 -45.84 -32.18
N ASN A 171 41.54 -46.72 -31.56
CA ASN A 171 41.93 -47.45 -30.34
C ASN A 171 42.64 -48.79 -30.59
N LYS A 172 43.10 -49.05 -31.83
CA LYS A 172 43.73 -50.31 -32.24
C LYS A 172 44.99 -50.08 -33.07
N MET A 173 46.02 -50.86 -32.79
CA MET A 173 47.27 -50.90 -33.57
C MET A 173 47.72 -52.35 -33.74
N LEU A 174 48.08 -52.71 -34.97
CA LEU A 174 48.53 -54.05 -35.34
C LEU A 174 50.04 -54.02 -35.57
N LEU A 175 50.76 -54.86 -34.84
CA LEU A 175 52.20 -55.07 -34.98
C LEU A 175 52.44 -56.49 -35.49
N THR A 176 52.98 -56.61 -36.70
CA THR A 176 53.32 -57.90 -37.31
C THR A 176 54.82 -58.07 -37.33
N PHE A 177 55.32 -59.15 -36.75
CA PHE A 177 56.72 -59.56 -36.82
C PHE A 177 56.83 -60.77 -37.72
N HIS A 178 57.68 -60.69 -38.74
CA HIS A 178 57.89 -61.72 -39.74
C HIS A 178 59.39 -61.98 -39.88
N THR A 179 59.74 -63.26 -40.00
CA THR A 179 61.11 -63.73 -40.21
C THR A 179 61.15 -64.79 -41.32
N ASP A 180 62.18 -64.74 -42.16
CA ASP A 180 62.35 -65.70 -43.25
C ASP A 180 63.05 -67.00 -42.78
N PHE A 181 63.51 -67.87 -43.69
CA PHE A 181 64.09 -69.16 -43.31
C PHE A 181 65.55 -69.08 -42.79
N SER A 182 66.21 -67.93 -42.91
CA SER A 182 67.63 -67.72 -42.59
C SER A 182 67.85 -66.53 -41.66
N ASN A 183 69.01 -66.51 -41.02
CA ASN A 183 69.55 -65.35 -40.30
C ASN A 183 71.06 -65.41 -40.49
N GLU A 184 71.49 -65.29 -41.75
CA GLU A 184 72.87 -65.53 -42.16
C GLU A 184 73.41 -64.34 -42.96
N GLU A 185 74.53 -63.80 -42.51
CA GLU A 185 75.24 -62.76 -43.23
C GLU A 185 76.53 -63.35 -43.80
N ASN A 186 76.68 -63.35 -45.13
CA ASN A 186 77.83 -63.94 -45.84
C ASN A 186 78.13 -65.41 -45.46
N GLY A 187 77.10 -66.22 -45.19
CA GLY A 187 77.22 -67.64 -44.82
C GLY A 187 77.65 -67.90 -43.36
N THR A 188 77.59 -66.89 -42.50
CA THR A 188 77.80 -67.01 -41.05
C THR A 188 76.50 -66.78 -40.31
N ILE A 189 76.19 -67.64 -39.33
CA ILE A 189 75.00 -67.52 -38.48
C ILE A 189 75.10 -66.24 -37.64
N MET A 190 74.08 -65.38 -37.77
CA MET A 190 73.94 -64.15 -37.00
C MET A 190 72.90 -64.32 -35.89
N PHE A 191 73.10 -63.64 -34.77
CA PHE A 191 72.27 -63.77 -33.57
C PHE A 191 71.54 -62.46 -33.25
N TYR A 192 70.58 -62.09 -34.10
CA TYR A 192 69.75 -60.90 -33.92
C TYR A 192 68.79 -61.08 -32.74
N LYS A 193 68.78 -60.14 -31.80
CA LYS A 193 68.00 -60.25 -30.55
C LYS A 193 66.51 -59.95 -30.73
N GLY A 194 66.13 -59.28 -31.82
CA GLY A 194 64.77 -58.86 -32.10
C GLY A 194 64.43 -57.50 -31.48
N PHE A 195 63.25 -57.35 -30.86
CA PHE A 195 62.78 -56.05 -30.40
C PHE A 195 62.07 -56.09 -29.04
N LEU A 196 62.10 -54.95 -28.36
CA LEU A 196 61.27 -54.61 -27.20
C LEU A 196 60.58 -53.27 -27.48
N ALA A 197 59.26 -53.30 -27.56
CA ALA A 197 58.43 -52.12 -27.76
C ALA A 197 57.51 -51.90 -26.56
N TYR A 198 57.32 -50.64 -26.17
CA TYR A 198 56.31 -50.24 -25.20
C TYR A 198 55.19 -49.50 -25.89
N TYR A 199 53.96 -49.81 -25.49
CA TYR A 199 52.80 -49.04 -25.87
C TYR A 199 52.14 -48.41 -24.65
N GLN A 200 51.54 -47.24 -24.86
CA GLN A 200 50.68 -46.57 -23.89
C GLN A 200 49.43 -46.02 -24.57
N ALA A 201 48.33 -46.04 -23.84
CA ALA A 201 47.08 -45.39 -24.19
C ALA A 201 47.23 -43.89 -23.96
N VAL A 202 46.95 -43.12 -24.99
CA VAL A 202 46.94 -41.65 -24.96
C VAL A 202 45.52 -41.21 -25.20
N ASP A 203 45.02 -40.33 -24.35
CA ASP A 203 43.68 -39.74 -24.48
C ASP A 203 43.48 -39.13 -25.88
N LEU A 204 42.33 -39.42 -26.50
CA LEU A 204 41.93 -38.82 -27.76
C LEU A 204 41.27 -37.48 -27.43
N ASP A 205 41.90 -36.35 -27.76
CA ASP A 205 41.24 -35.06 -27.62
C ASP A 205 40.20 -34.89 -28.74
N GLU A 206 38.92 -35.18 -28.44
CA GLU A 206 37.82 -35.00 -29.39
C GLU A 206 37.46 -33.53 -29.65
N CYS A 207 37.95 -32.61 -28.81
CA CYS A 207 37.69 -31.17 -28.92
C CYS A 207 38.74 -30.45 -29.77
N ALA A 208 39.94 -31.01 -29.90
CA ALA A 208 40.98 -30.48 -30.78
C ALA A 208 40.54 -30.59 -32.25
N SER A 209 40.40 -29.45 -32.93
CA SER A 209 40.00 -29.41 -34.34
C SER A 209 40.97 -30.18 -35.22
N GLN A 210 40.55 -31.29 -35.83
CA GLN A 210 41.30 -31.94 -36.90
C GLN A 210 41.11 -31.17 -38.21
N SER A 211 41.74 -30.00 -38.32
CA SER A 211 41.96 -29.35 -39.61
C SER A 211 43.16 -30.00 -40.28
N GLU A 212 42.93 -30.99 -41.15
CA GLU A 212 43.73 -31.33 -42.35
C GLU A 212 43.48 -32.78 -42.80
N SER A 213 42.28 -33.06 -43.31
CA SER A 213 42.09 -33.98 -44.44
C SER A 213 40.61 -33.98 -44.79
N GLY A 214 40.28 -33.77 -46.06
CA GLY A 214 38.92 -33.72 -46.60
C GLY A 214 38.13 -35.04 -46.54
N GLU A 215 38.16 -35.74 -45.40
CA GLU A 215 37.20 -36.79 -45.06
C GLU A 215 36.20 -36.16 -44.07
N LYS A 216 34.94 -36.07 -44.50
CA LYS A 216 33.79 -35.65 -43.68
C LYS A 216 33.61 -36.64 -42.53
N GLU A 217 34.31 -36.47 -41.41
CA GLU A 217 33.93 -37.12 -40.16
C GLU A 217 34.73 -36.46 -39.01
N LEU A 218 34.00 -35.92 -38.02
CA LEU A 218 34.48 -35.27 -36.79
C LEU A 218 34.92 -33.80 -36.89
N GLN A 219 33.99 -32.92 -37.27
CA GLN A 219 33.90 -31.61 -36.61
C GLN A 219 33.65 -31.82 -35.10
N PRO A 220 34.09 -30.91 -34.21
CA PRO A 220 33.79 -31.03 -32.79
C PRO A 220 32.27 -31.19 -32.64
N GLN A 221 31.84 -32.32 -32.06
CA GLN A 221 30.43 -32.71 -32.07
C GLN A 221 29.54 -31.74 -31.26
N CYS A 222 30.15 -30.88 -30.44
CA CYS A 222 29.46 -29.92 -29.59
C CYS A 222 29.17 -28.61 -30.33
N GLN A 223 27.94 -28.10 -30.23
CA GLN A 223 27.56 -26.82 -30.84
C GLN A 223 28.25 -25.60 -30.20
N HIS A 224 28.44 -25.59 -28.86
CA HIS A 224 28.98 -24.44 -28.13
C HIS A 224 30.34 -24.69 -27.49
N LEU A 225 30.39 -25.51 -26.44
CA LEU A 225 31.59 -25.76 -25.66
C LEU A 225 31.81 -27.27 -25.59
N CYS A 226 33.02 -27.70 -25.97
CA CYS A 226 33.47 -29.08 -25.86
C CYS A 226 34.47 -29.18 -24.71
N HIS A 227 34.29 -30.16 -23.85
CA HIS A 227 35.18 -30.43 -22.71
C HIS A 227 35.77 -31.83 -22.85
N ASN A 228 37.07 -31.89 -23.14
CA ASN A 228 37.81 -33.14 -23.19
C ASN A 228 38.14 -33.62 -21.75
N TYR A 229 38.03 -34.92 -21.52
CA TYR A 229 38.47 -35.58 -20.30
C TYR A 229 39.06 -36.95 -20.62
N VAL A 230 39.77 -37.54 -19.66
CA VAL A 230 40.44 -38.82 -19.88
C VAL A 230 39.44 -39.93 -20.24
N GLY A 231 39.45 -40.35 -21.51
CA GLY A 231 38.58 -41.39 -22.08
C GLY A 231 37.28 -40.89 -22.73
N GLY A 232 37.10 -39.58 -22.94
CA GLY A 232 36.00 -39.04 -23.75
C GLY A 232 35.77 -37.55 -23.57
N TYR A 233 34.62 -37.05 -24.02
CA TYR A 233 34.27 -35.64 -23.92
C TYR A 233 32.80 -35.45 -23.57
N PHE A 234 32.45 -34.23 -23.14
CA PHE A 234 31.06 -33.82 -23.01
C PHE A 234 30.87 -32.40 -23.51
N CYS A 235 29.64 -32.09 -23.92
CA CYS A 235 29.27 -30.77 -24.37
C CYS A 235 28.59 -29.97 -23.27
N SER A 236 28.80 -28.65 -23.27
CA SER A 236 28.01 -27.73 -22.46
C SER A 236 27.59 -26.52 -23.28
N CYS A 237 26.57 -25.82 -22.79
CA CYS A 237 26.03 -24.64 -23.44
C CYS A 237 26.48 -23.36 -22.73
N ARG A 238 26.43 -22.24 -23.46
CA ARG A 238 26.65 -20.90 -22.89
C ARG A 238 25.45 -20.49 -22.03
N PRO A 239 25.60 -19.51 -21.12
CA PRO A 239 24.47 -18.99 -20.34
C PRO A 239 23.30 -18.58 -21.24
N GLY A 240 22.06 -18.93 -20.85
CA GLY A 240 20.85 -18.70 -21.66
C GLY A 240 20.49 -19.84 -22.63
N TYR A 241 21.23 -20.96 -22.58
CA TYR A 241 20.95 -22.14 -23.38
C TYR A 241 20.95 -23.41 -22.53
N GLU A 242 20.15 -24.37 -22.94
CA GLU A 242 20.07 -25.70 -22.36
C GLU A 242 20.60 -26.77 -23.32
N LEU A 243 21.29 -27.76 -22.77
CA LEU A 243 21.81 -28.88 -23.54
C LEU A 243 20.66 -29.84 -23.90
N GLN A 244 20.49 -30.11 -25.18
CA GLN A 244 19.44 -30.98 -25.68
C GLN A 244 19.71 -32.46 -25.33
N LYS A 245 18.71 -33.32 -25.57
CA LYS A 245 18.77 -34.76 -25.29
C LYS A 245 19.86 -35.50 -26.06
N ASP A 246 20.28 -34.98 -27.21
CA ASP A 246 21.40 -35.51 -27.99
C ASP A 246 22.75 -35.32 -27.30
N ARG A 247 22.81 -34.48 -26.25
CA ARG A 247 24.00 -34.09 -25.49
C ARG A 247 25.06 -33.34 -26.31
N HIS A 248 24.65 -32.73 -27.42
CA HIS A 248 25.53 -32.05 -28.37
C HIS A 248 25.00 -30.67 -28.78
N SER A 249 23.69 -30.57 -29.00
CA SER A 249 23.01 -29.35 -29.43
C SER A 249 22.57 -28.52 -28.22
N CYS A 250 22.52 -27.21 -28.39
CA CYS A 250 22.13 -26.23 -27.39
C CYS A 250 20.87 -25.49 -27.87
N GLN A 251 19.79 -25.60 -27.11
CA GLN A 251 18.56 -24.85 -27.35
C GLN A 251 18.54 -23.59 -26.49
N ALA A 252 18.20 -22.45 -27.09
CA ALA A 252 18.02 -21.21 -26.34
C ALA A 252 16.79 -21.31 -25.44
N GLU A 253 16.95 -20.94 -24.17
CA GLU A 253 15.84 -20.77 -23.22
C GLU A 253 15.83 -19.32 -22.78
N CYS A 254 14.89 -18.55 -23.33
CA CYS A 254 14.76 -17.11 -23.10
C CYS A 254 13.31 -16.69 -22.84
N SER A 255 12.43 -17.64 -22.50
CA SER A 255 10.98 -17.41 -22.43
C SER A 255 10.47 -16.96 -21.06
N SER A 256 11.29 -17.06 -20.01
CA SER A 256 10.87 -16.85 -18.61
C SER A 256 11.87 -16.03 -17.78
N GLU A 257 12.63 -15.13 -18.41
CA GLU A 257 13.55 -14.28 -17.68
C GLU A 257 12.81 -13.16 -16.92
N LEU A 258 12.95 -13.17 -15.60
CA LEU A 258 12.31 -12.21 -14.70
C LEU A 258 13.34 -11.28 -14.06
N TYR A 259 13.10 -9.97 -14.19
CA TYR A 259 13.95 -8.90 -13.66
C TYR A 259 13.17 -8.08 -12.64
N THR A 260 13.61 -8.08 -11.38
CA THR A 260 12.93 -7.38 -10.27
C THR A 260 13.77 -6.30 -9.58
N GLU A 261 15.03 -6.13 -9.99
CA GLU A 261 15.93 -5.11 -9.45
C GLU A 261 15.57 -3.69 -9.94
N ALA A 262 15.99 -2.65 -9.23
CA ALA A 262 15.66 -1.25 -9.56
C ALA A 262 16.38 -0.73 -10.83
N SER A 263 17.47 -1.37 -11.23
CA SER A 263 18.14 -1.08 -12.49
C SER A 263 18.92 -2.30 -12.92
N GLY A 264 18.98 -2.55 -14.22
CA GLY A 264 19.68 -3.70 -14.76
C GLY A 264 19.98 -3.54 -16.24
N TYR A 265 20.57 -4.59 -16.79
CA TYR A 265 20.88 -4.69 -18.21
C TYR A 265 20.20 -5.92 -18.79
N ILE A 266 19.63 -5.77 -19.99
CA ILE A 266 19.03 -6.86 -20.75
C ILE A 266 19.61 -6.80 -22.16
N SER A 267 19.94 -7.94 -22.73
CA SER A 267 20.44 -8.04 -24.10
C SER A 267 19.92 -9.28 -24.79
N SER A 268 19.92 -9.26 -26.11
CA SER A 268 19.80 -10.47 -26.92
C SER A 268 20.87 -11.49 -26.51
N LEU A 269 20.57 -12.77 -26.71
CA LEU A 269 21.52 -13.84 -26.44
C LEU A 269 22.82 -13.63 -27.25
N GLU A 270 23.95 -13.93 -26.63
CA GLU A 270 25.31 -13.80 -27.18
C GLU A 270 25.80 -12.38 -27.53
N TYR A 271 25.02 -11.33 -27.25
CA TYR A 271 25.39 -9.95 -27.56
C TYR A 271 26.83 -9.59 -27.11
N PRO A 272 27.66 -8.98 -27.98
CA PRO A 272 27.35 -8.37 -29.29
C PRO A 272 27.60 -9.29 -30.49
N ARG A 273 27.62 -10.61 -30.30
CA ARG A 273 27.64 -11.57 -31.42
C ARG A 273 26.23 -11.76 -31.97
N SER A 274 26.15 -12.38 -33.15
CA SER A 274 24.89 -12.68 -33.82
C SER A 274 23.97 -13.49 -32.91
N TYR A 275 22.71 -13.08 -32.82
CA TYR A 275 21.71 -13.80 -32.03
C TYR A 275 21.26 -15.07 -32.78
N PRO A 276 20.78 -16.11 -32.07
CA PRO A 276 20.21 -17.29 -32.70
C PRO A 276 18.96 -17.05 -33.54
N PRO A 277 18.74 -17.88 -34.57
CA PRO A 277 17.45 -17.97 -35.24
C PRO A 277 16.39 -18.67 -34.37
N ASP A 278 15.13 -18.58 -34.80
CA ASP A 278 13.94 -19.26 -34.26
C ASP A 278 13.64 -18.98 -32.77
N LEU A 279 13.98 -17.79 -32.29
CA LEU A 279 13.76 -17.40 -30.90
C LEU A 279 12.35 -16.87 -30.67
N ARG A 280 11.82 -17.20 -29.48
CA ARG A 280 10.63 -16.59 -28.90
C ARG A 280 10.91 -16.18 -27.47
N CYS A 281 11.68 -15.11 -27.32
CA CYS A 281 12.11 -14.64 -26.01
C CYS A 281 11.07 -13.72 -25.39
N ASN A 282 10.93 -13.80 -24.06
CA ASN A 282 10.11 -12.91 -23.26
C ASN A 282 10.89 -12.50 -22.00
N TYR A 283 11.41 -11.27 -22.03
CA TYR A 283 12.10 -10.67 -20.90
C TYR A 283 11.12 -9.81 -20.11
N SER A 284 10.85 -10.19 -18.87
CA SER A 284 9.81 -9.60 -18.04
C SER A 284 10.42 -8.78 -16.91
N ILE A 285 10.23 -7.46 -16.95
CA ILE A 285 10.66 -6.54 -15.89
C ILE A 285 9.47 -6.26 -14.97
N ARG A 286 9.63 -6.51 -13.68
CA ARG A 286 8.59 -6.37 -12.65
C ARG A 286 9.17 -5.71 -11.41
N VAL A 287 8.98 -4.40 -11.30
CA VAL A 287 9.46 -3.61 -10.14
C VAL A 287 8.31 -3.22 -9.21
N GLU A 288 8.65 -2.72 -8.03
CA GLU A 288 7.67 -2.28 -7.03
C GLU A 288 6.70 -1.22 -7.58
N ARG A 289 5.45 -1.25 -7.08
CA ARG A 289 4.43 -0.25 -7.46
C ARG A 289 4.87 1.14 -7.03
N GLY A 290 4.58 2.14 -7.86
CA GLY A 290 5.00 3.52 -7.64
C GLY A 290 6.35 3.89 -8.26
N LEU A 291 6.99 2.95 -8.95
CA LEU A 291 8.13 3.18 -9.80
C LEU A 291 7.71 3.17 -11.27
N THR A 292 8.30 4.03 -12.08
CA THR A 292 8.21 3.99 -13.55
C THR A 292 9.54 3.52 -14.13
N LEU A 293 9.48 2.71 -15.19
CA LEU A 293 10.66 2.19 -15.89
C LEU A 293 11.04 3.10 -17.06
N HIS A 294 12.32 3.44 -17.12
CA HIS A 294 12.96 4.08 -18.27
C HIS A 294 13.89 3.10 -18.96
N LEU A 295 13.73 2.94 -20.27
CA LEU A 295 14.53 2.04 -21.09
C LEU A 295 15.50 2.84 -21.96
N LYS A 296 16.78 2.50 -21.89
CA LYS A 296 17.84 3.11 -22.69
C LYS A 296 18.59 2.05 -23.48
N PHE A 297 18.37 2.02 -24.79
CA PHE A 297 19.14 1.18 -25.70
C PHE A 297 20.58 1.67 -25.83
N LEU A 298 21.50 0.71 -25.88
CA LEU A 298 22.94 0.90 -26.02
C LEU A 298 23.37 0.49 -27.44
N GLU A 299 24.55 0.95 -27.84
CA GLU A 299 25.14 0.61 -29.13
C GLU A 299 26.14 -0.56 -28.98
N PRO A 300 26.24 -1.46 -29.99
CA PRO A 300 25.45 -1.50 -31.22
C PRO A 300 23.99 -1.96 -31.02
N PHE A 301 23.10 -1.51 -31.91
CA PHE A 301 21.73 -2.00 -32.07
C PHE A 301 21.57 -2.43 -33.53
N GLU A 302 21.46 -3.72 -33.77
CA GLU A 302 21.33 -4.31 -35.10
C GLU A 302 20.39 -5.50 -35.04
N ILE A 303 19.23 -5.38 -35.67
CA ILE A 303 18.23 -6.43 -35.83
C ILE A 303 17.88 -6.48 -37.31
N ASP A 304 17.74 -7.67 -37.88
CA ASP A 304 17.46 -7.83 -39.31
C ASP A 304 16.13 -7.17 -39.70
N ASP A 305 16.16 -6.45 -40.82
CA ASP A 305 15.10 -5.55 -41.31
C ASP A 305 15.03 -5.62 -42.84
N HIS A 306 13.95 -5.11 -43.41
CA HIS A 306 13.72 -5.04 -44.84
C HIS A 306 13.52 -3.59 -45.30
N GLN A 307 13.97 -3.27 -46.51
CA GLN A 307 13.95 -1.88 -47.01
C GLN A 307 12.54 -1.33 -47.28
N GLN A 308 11.54 -2.20 -47.48
CA GLN A 308 10.17 -1.79 -47.90
C GLN A 308 9.10 -2.09 -46.86
N VAL A 309 9.35 -3.01 -45.93
CA VAL A 309 8.39 -3.46 -44.92
C VAL A 309 9.12 -3.38 -43.60
N HIS A 310 8.51 -2.75 -42.60
CA HIS A 310 9.11 -2.61 -41.28
C HIS A 310 9.09 -3.96 -40.55
N CYS A 311 10.25 -4.44 -40.14
CA CYS A 311 10.43 -5.63 -39.29
C CYS A 311 9.72 -6.94 -39.74
N PRO A 312 9.83 -7.38 -41.02
CA PRO A 312 9.16 -8.60 -41.46
C PRO A 312 9.86 -9.89 -41.01
N TYR A 313 11.15 -9.80 -40.66
CA TYR A 313 12.00 -10.92 -40.25
C TYR A 313 12.03 -11.00 -38.72
N ASP A 314 12.85 -10.13 -38.12
CA ASP A 314 13.09 -10.10 -36.69
C ASP A 314 12.47 -8.86 -36.05
N GLN A 315 11.94 -9.03 -34.84
CA GLN A 315 11.14 -8.00 -34.19
C GLN A 315 11.43 -7.97 -32.69
N LEU A 316 11.77 -6.79 -32.18
CA LEU A 316 11.75 -6.49 -30.76
C LEU A 316 10.51 -5.66 -30.41
N GLN A 317 9.52 -6.32 -29.82
CA GLN A 317 8.29 -5.69 -29.37
C GLN A 317 8.38 -5.36 -27.88
N ILE A 318 7.93 -4.17 -27.49
CA ILE A 318 7.91 -3.75 -26.08
C ILE A 318 6.48 -3.49 -25.64
N TYR A 319 6.06 -4.14 -24.56
CA TYR A 319 4.76 -3.97 -23.93
C TYR A 319 4.92 -3.33 -22.56
N ALA A 320 4.20 -2.24 -22.30
CA ALA A 320 4.11 -1.62 -20.97
C ALA A 320 2.66 -1.74 -20.48
N ASN A 321 2.46 -2.35 -19.31
CA ASN A 321 1.13 -2.62 -18.74
C ASN A 321 0.13 -3.27 -19.73
N GLY A 322 0.62 -4.19 -20.58
CA GLY A 322 -0.17 -4.89 -21.59
C GLY A 322 -0.43 -4.12 -22.90
N LYS A 323 0.04 -2.87 -23.03
CA LYS A 323 -0.03 -2.09 -24.27
C LYS A 323 1.31 -2.13 -25.01
N ASN A 324 1.29 -2.43 -26.31
CA ASN A 324 2.48 -2.32 -27.16
C ASN A 324 2.86 -0.83 -27.30
N ILE A 325 4.11 -0.50 -26.97
CA ILE A 325 4.67 0.86 -27.04
C ILE A 325 5.71 1.02 -28.15
N GLY A 326 6.02 -0.04 -28.88
CA GLY A 326 6.93 0.00 -30.02
C GLY A 326 7.35 -1.38 -30.52
N GLU A 327 7.65 -1.43 -31.81
CA GLU A 327 8.22 -2.56 -32.53
C GLU A 327 9.46 -2.09 -33.27
N PHE A 328 10.61 -2.67 -32.92
CA PHE A 328 11.92 -2.17 -33.32
C PHE A 328 12.73 -3.24 -34.05
N CYS A 329 13.35 -2.81 -35.16
CA CYS A 329 14.35 -3.55 -35.93
C CYS A 329 15.30 -2.55 -36.63
N GLY A 330 16.26 -3.05 -37.39
CA GLY A 330 17.21 -2.24 -38.16
C GLY A 330 18.48 -1.89 -37.38
N LYS A 331 19.23 -0.91 -37.88
CA LYS A 331 20.56 -0.52 -37.35
C LYS A 331 20.56 0.73 -36.47
N GLN A 332 19.46 1.47 -36.45
CA GLN A 332 19.35 2.68 -35.65
C GLN A 332 18.68 2.34 -34.32
N ARG A 333 19.39 2.61 -33.22
CA ARG A 333 18.82 2.39 -31.89
C ARG A 333 17.54 3.22 -31.65
N PRO A 334 16.55 2.68 -30.93
CA PRO A 334 15.38 3.45 -30.53
C PRO A 334 15.73 4.65 -29.63
N PRO A 335 14.84 5.66 -29.55
CA PRO A 335 14.96 6.72 -28.55
C PRO A 335 14.80 6.16 -27.13
N ASN A 336 15.21 6.92 -26.12
CA ASN A 336 14.96 6.54 -24.72
C ASN A 336 13.45 6.50 -24.48
N LEU A 337 12.95 5.40 -23.92
CA LEU A 337 11.53 5.18 -23.69
C LEU A 337 11.20 5.39 -22.22
N ASP A 338 10.18 6.20 -21.94
CA ASP A 338 9.52 6.26 -20.65
C ASP A 338 8.24 5.43 -20.74
N THR A 339 8.15 4.39 -19.93
CA THR A 339 7.06 3.43 -20.01
C THR A 339 5.83 3.83 -19.19
N SER A 340 5.98 4.78 -18.26
CA SER A 340 4.95 5.13 -17.27
C SER A 340 4.37 3.89 -16.57
N SER A 341 5.19 2.86 -16.38
CA SER A 341 4.75 1.56 -15.85
C SER A 341 5.84 0.91 -15.01
N ASN A 342 5.42 0.12 -14.01
CA ASN A 342 6.28 -0.73 -13.20
C ASN A 342 6.42 -2.16 -13.78
N ALA A 343 5.75 -2.46 -14.90
CA ALA A 343 5.73 -3.76 -15.53
C ALA A 343 5.90 -3.63 -17.05
N VAL A 344 7.01 -4.18 -17.56
CA VAL A 344 7.37 -4.14 -18.98
C VAL A 344 7.74 -5.55 -19.43
N ASP A 345 7.26 -5.94 -20.61
CA ASP A 345 7.64 -7.18 -21.29
C ASP A 345 8.32 -6.84 -22.61
N LEU A 346 9.48 -7.44 -22.85
CA LEU A 346 10.19 -7.34 -24.13
C LEU A 346 10.13 -8.69 -24.82
N LEU A 347 9.42 -8.71 -25.95
CA LEU A 347 9.26 -9.90 -26.77
C LEU A 347 10.21 -9.79 -27.95
N PHE A 348 11.15 -10.72 -28.05
CA PHE A 348 12.11 -10.76 -29.14
C PHE A 348 11.88 -12.03 -29.97
N PHE A 349 11.50 -11.82 -31.23
CA PHE A 349 11.22 -12.88 -32.19
C PHE A 349 12.26 -12.84 -33.29
N THR A 350 12.84 -14.00 -33.57
CA THR A 350 13.77 -14.16 -34.69
C THR A 350 13.25 -15.22 -35.66
N ASP A 351 13.55 -15.04 -36.95
CA ASP A 351 13.23 -16.00 -38.00
C ASP A 351 14.31 -17.10 -38.12
N GLU A 352 14.28 -17.88 -39.20
CA GLU A 352 15.20 -19.00 -39.42
C GLU A 352 16.63 -18.58 -39.84
N SER A 353 16.90 -17.28 -40.07
CA SER A 353 18.18 -16.82 -40.62
C SER A 353 18.53 -15.38 -40.25
N GLY A 354 19.73 -15.15 -39.73
CA GLY A 354 20.19 -13.79 -39.47
C GLY A 354 21.58 -13.76 -38.84
N ASP A 355 22.36 -12.76 -39.18
CA ASP A 355 23.72 -12.56 -38.66
C ASP A 355 23.85 -11.23 -37.89
N SER A 356 22.75 -10.49 -37.70
CA SER A 356 22.73 -9.21 -37.01
C SER A 356 23.15 -9.34 -35.54
N ARG A 357 23.87 -8.32 -35.03
CA ARG A 357 24.55 -8.36 -33.71
C ARG A 357 23.63 -8.24 -32.48
N GLY A 358 22.36 -7.96 -32.69
CA GLY A 358 21.33 -7.84 -31.66
C GLY A 358 21.30 -6.50 -30.95
N TRP A 359 20.82 -6.52 -29.70
CA TRP A 359 20.49 -5.33 -28.94
C TRP A 359 20.86 -5.49 -27.47
N LYS A 360 21.14 -4.36 -26.83
CA LYS A 360 21.32 -4.27 -25.38
C LYS A 360 20.67 -3.00 -24.86
N LEU A 361 20.02 -3.08 -23.71
CA LEU A 361 19.45 -1.93 -23.04
C LEU A 361 19.81 -1.93 -21.56
N ARG A 362 19.80 -0.74 -20.99
CA ARG A 362 19.79 -0.52 -19.55
C ARG A 362 18.42 0.00 -19.16
N TYR A 363 17.80 -0.63 -18.17
CA TYR A 363 16.59 -0.09 -17.56
C TYR A 363 16.92 0.52 -16.20
N THR A 364 16.19 1.57 -15.85
CA THR A 364 16.31 2.27 -14.56
C THR A 364 14.93 2.65 -14.08
N THR A 365 14.70 2.57 -12.78
CA THR A 365 13.45 3.03 -12.16
C THR A 365 13.55 4.46 -11.66
N GLU A 366 12.46 5.21 -11.80
CA GLU A 366 12.25 6.49 -11.13
C GLU A 366 10.97 6.43 -10.29
N ILE A 367 10.97 7.08 -9.11
CA ILE A 367 9.76 7.18 -8.29
C ILE A 367 8.76 8.10 -8.98
N ILE A 368 7.50 7.66 -9.07
CA ILE A 368 6.41 8.43 -9.68
C ILE A 368 6.15 9.69 -8.87
N LYS A 369 6.07 10.82 -9.58
CA LYS A 369 5.92 12.16 -9.02
C LYS A 369 4.54 12.71 -9.34
N CYS A 370 3.89 13.30 -8.34
CA CYS A 370 2.62 13.98 -8.53
C CYS A 370 2.80 15.49 -8.77
N PRO A 371 1.89 16.14 -9.52
CA PRO A 371 1.92 17.58 -9.73
C PRO A 371 1.69 18.32 -8.41
N GLN A 372 2.27 19.52 -8.29
CA GLN A 372 2.03 20.40 -7.16
C GLN A 372 0.52 20.66 -6.97
N PRO A 373 -0.04 20.42 -5.77
CA PRO A 373 -1.44 20.64 -5.52
C PRO A 373 -1.76 22.13 -5.62
N LYS A 374 -2.72 22.47 -6.48
CA LYS A 374 -3.17 23.84 -6.71
C LYS A 374 -4.49 24.09 -5.98
N THR A 375 -4.57 25.20 -5.25
CA THR A 375 -5.82 25.63 -4.63
C THR A 375 -6.77 26.18 -5.70
N LEU A 376 -8.07 25.94 -5.53
CA LEU A 376 -9.11 26.45 -6.44
C LEU A 376 -9.64 27.83 -6.02
N ASP A 377 -9.27 28.29 -4.82
CA ASP A 377 -9.64 29.56 -4.22
C ASP A 377 -8.53 30.05 -3.27
N GLU A 378 -8.63 31.30 -2.84
CA GLU A 378 -7.67 31.95 -1.94
C GLU A 378 -7.86 31.59 -0.46
N PHE A 379 -8.94 30.89 -0.11
CA PHE A 379 -9.31 30.57 1.26
C PHE A 379 -8.86 29.17 1.68
N THR A 380 -8.51 28.33 0.72
CA THR A 380 -7.91 27.02 0.91
C THR A 380 -6.42 27.17 1.26
N VAL A 381 -5.99 26.46 2.30
CA VAL A 381 -4.62 26.45 2.81
C VAL A 381 -4.12 25.01 2.81
N ILE A 382 -3.06 24.76 2.06
CA ILE A 382 -2.35 23.47 2.05
C ILE A 382 -1.32 23.51 3.19
N GLN A 383 -1.40 22.54 4.08
CA GLN A 383 -0.49 22.43 5.22
C GLN A 383 0.83 21.80 4.75
N ASN A 384 1.95 22.39 5.18
CA ASN A 384 3.30 21.86 4.95
C ASN A 384 3.58 21.53 3.48
N LEU A 385 3.40 22.51 2.59
CA LEU A 385 3.60 22.33 1.15
C LEU A 385 5.03 21.84 0.86
N GLN A 386 5.15 20.64 0.28
CA GLN A 386 6.42 20.05 -0.11
C GLN A 386 6.88 20.55 -1.48
N PRO A 387 8.19 20.61 -1.77
CA PRO A 387 8.70 21.03 -3.08
C PRO A 387 8.37 20.04 -4.22
N GLN A 388 8.22 18.76 -3.89
CA GLN A 388 7.82 17.70 -4.81
C GLN A 388 7.14 16.59 -4.02
N TYR A 389 6.08 16.01 -4.59
CA TYR A 389 5.36 14.89 -4.01
C TYR A 389 5.65 13.63 -4.82
N GLN A 390 5.87 12.52 -4.12
CA GLN A 390 6.15 11.21 -4.65
C GLN A 390 5.03 10.23 -4.34
N PHE A 391 5.04 9.05 -4.96
CA PHE A 391 4.07 7.99 -4.71
C PHE A 391 3.85 7.74 -3.21
N ARG A 392 2.58 7.64 -2.79
CA ARG A 392 2.11 7.53 -1.39
C ARG A 392 2.30 8.76 -0.51
N ASP A 393 2.97 9.81 -0.96
CA ASP A 393 2.92 11.08 -0.25
C ASP A 393 1.49 11.63 -0.25
N TYR A 394 1.20 12.43 0.76
CA TYR A 394 -0.10 13.07 0.92
C TYR A 394 0.05 14.51 1.35
N PHE A 395 -0.94 15.32 1.02
CA PHE A 395 -1.08 16.66 1.58
C PHE A 395 -2.41 16.80 2.31
N ILE A 396 -2.44 17.71 3.27
CA ILE A 396 -3.65 18.08 4.00
C ILE A 396 -4.02 19.50 3.61
N ALA A 397 -5.27 19.71 3.23
CA ALA A 397 -5.84 21.03 3.01
C ALA A 397 -6.89 21.35 4.08
N THR A 398 -6.91 22.61 4.48
CA THR A 398 -7.87 23.20 5.43
C THR A 398 -8.29 24.58 4.93
N CYS A 399 -9.39 25.14 5.43
CA CYS A 399 -9.74 26.51 5.10
C CYS A 399 -9.19 27.51 6.12
N LYS A 400 -9.03 28.77 5.68
CA LYS A 400 -8.86 29.92 6.57
C LYS A 400 -10.02 30.02 7.57
N LEU A 401 -9.76 30.67 8.70
CA LEU A 401 -10.74 30.87 9.76
C LEU A 401 -12.03 31.51 9.22
N GLY A 402 -13.18 30.90 9.51
CA GLY A 402 -14.50 31.35 9.07
C GLY A 402 -14.99 30.77 7.74
N TYR A 403 -14.22 29.86 7.15
CA TYR A 403 -14.58 29.11 5.96
C TYR A 403 -14.66 27.61 6.30
N GLN A 404 -15.33 26.84 5.45
CA GLN A 404 -15.48 25.39 5.57
C GLN A 404 -15.26 24.71 4.21
N LEU A 405 -14.58 23.56 4.22
CA LEU A 405 -14.34 22.77 3.03
C LEU A 405 -15.63 22.08 2.61
N ILE A 406 -15.94 22.10 1.32
CA ILE A 406 -17.10 21.42 0.76
C ILE A 406 -16.68 20.56 -0.42
N GLU A 407 -17.00 19.27 -0.35
CA GLU A 407 -16.84 18.30 -1.42
C GLU A 407 -18.23 17.79 -1.82
N GLY A 408 -18.73 18.20 -2.99
CA GLY A 408 -20.12 17.96 -3.37
C GLY A 408 -21.10 18.61 -2.37
N ASN A 409 -21.84 17.79 -1.63
CA ASN A 409 -22.80 18.20 -0.60
C ASN A 409 -22.28 17.99 0.84
N GLN A 410 -21.06 17.46 1.01
CA GLN A 410 -20.50 17.15 2.32
C GLN A 410 -19.59 18.26 2.81
N VAL A 411 -19.71 18.60 4.11
CA VAL A 411 -18.82 19.54 4.79
C VAL A 411 -17.68 18.75 5.43
N LEU A 412 -16.45 19.12 5.09
CA LEU A 412 -15.24 18.47 5.59
C LEU A 412 -14.50 19.38 6.58
N HIS A 413 -13.96 18.79 7.65
CA HIS A 413 -13.09 19.51 8.59
C HIS A 413 -11.67 19.69 8.01
N SER A 414 -11.15 18.63 7.39
CA SER A 414 -9.88 18.61 6.68
C SER A 414 -10.00 17.72 5.45
N PHE A 415 -9.25 18.07 4.41
CA PHE A 415 -9.17 17.28 3.18
C PHE A 415 -7.77 16.66 3.06
N THR A 416 -7.71 15.40 2.64
CA THR A 416 -6.45 14.70 2.41
C THR A 416 -6.49 14.03 1.05
N ALA A 417 -5.45 14.29 0.26
CA ALA A 417 -5.21 13.61 -1.00
C ALA A 417 -3.81 12.97 -0.98
N VAL A 418 -3.72 11.80 -1.59
CA VAL A 418 -2.58 10.87 -1.65
C VAL A 418 -2.21 10.70 -3.12
N CYS A 419 -0.91 10.72 -3.41
CA CYS A 419 -0.34 10.53 -4.73
C CYS A 419 -0.44 9.06 -5.16
N GLN A 420 -1.06 8.82 -6.32
CA GLN A 420 -1.28 7.50 -6.89
C GLN A 420 -0.11 7.05 -7.77
N ASP A 421 -0.16 5.78 -8.18
CA ASP A 421 0.80 5.12 -9.06
C ASP A 421 0.65 5.52 -10.54
N ASP A 422 -0.33 6.34 -10.89
CA ASP A 422 -0.47 6.98 -12.21
C ASP A 422 0.05 8.43 -12.24
N GLY A 423 0.62 8.90 -11.12
CA GLY A 423 1.10 10.28 -10.96
C GLY A 423 -0.02 11.30 -10.72
N THR A 424 -1.26 10.86 -10.48
CA THR A 424 -2.39 11.74 -10.16
C THR A 424 -2.75 11.71 -8.68
N TRP A 425 -3.58 12.68 -8.27
CA TRP A 425 -4.12 12.71 -6.92
C TRP A 425 -5.43 11.91 -6.88
N HIS A 426 -5.56 10.97 -5.94
CA HIS A 426 -6.77 10.12 -5.86
C HIS A 426 -8.08 10.88 -5.62
N ARG A 427 -8.00 12.14 -5.18
CA ARG A 427 -9.14 13.04 -4.95
C ARG A 427 -8.87 14.41 -5.53
N ALA A 428 -9.90 14.99 -6.15
CA ALA A 428 -9.86 16.37 -6.65
C ALA A 428 -9.93 17.38 -5.50
N MET A 429 -9.22 18.51 -5.65
CA MET A 429 -9.19 19.57 -4.64
C MET A 429 -10.60 20.18 -4.44
N PRO A 430 -11.17 20.19 -3.23
CA PRO A 430 -12.45 20.84 -2.93
C PRO A 430 -12.31 22.37 -2.80
N ARG A 431 -13.45 23.07 -2.66
CA ARG A 431 -13.49 24.54 -2.45
C ARG A 431 -13.88 24.90 -1.02
N CYS A 432 -13.35 26.03 -0.55
CA CYS A 432 -13.74 26.65 0.70
C CYS A 432 -14.94 27.58 0.50
N LYS A 433 -16.04 27.34 1.22
CA LYS A 433 -17.15 28.30 1.30
C LYS A 433 -17.13 29.02 2.64
N ILE A 434 -17.49 30.30 2.64
CA ILE A 434 -17.64 31.08 3.87
C ILE A 434 -18.75 30.45 4.73
N LYS A 435 -18.55 30.38 6.04
CA LYS A 435 -19.58 29.90 6.94
C LYS A 435 -20.71 30.91 7.06
N ASP A 436 -21.92 30.39 7.06
CA ASP A 436 -23.16 31.15 7.21
C ASP A 436 -23.76 30.83 8.59
N CYS A 437 -24.09 31.87 9.35
CA CYS A 437 -24.73 31.73 10.66
C CYS A 437 -26.25 31.52 10.58
N GLY A 438 -26.80 31.53 9.36
CA GLY A 438 -28.22 31.46 9.10
C GLY A 438 -28.95 32.75 9.48
N GLN A 439 -30.24 32.78 9.16
CA GLN A 439 -31.09 33.91 9.50
C GLN A 439 -31.11 34.12 11.02
N PRO A 440 -30.86 35.36 11.51
CA PRO A 440 -30.96 35.65 12.92
C PRO A 440 -32.36 35.32 13.45
N ARG A 441 -32.42 34.70 14.64
CA ARG A 441 -33.69 34.35 15.26
C ARG A 441 -34.42 35.62 15.71
N ASN A 442 -35.73 35.66 15.49
CA ASN A 442 -36.57 36.75 15.96
C ASN A 442 -36.57 36.78 17.50
N GLN A 443 -36.50 37.98 18.06
CA GLN A 443 -36.51 38.22 19.50
C GLN A 443 -37.92 38.58 19.98
N PRO A 444 -38.47 37.95 21.02
CA PRO A 444 -39.74 38.36 21.60
C PRO A 444 -39.70 39.81 22.10
N ASN A 445 -40.74 40.58 21.80
CA ASN A 445 -40.87 42.00 22.21
C ASN A 445 -39.71 42.90 21.76
N GLY A 446 -39.06 42.52 20.67
CA GLY A 446 -38.00 43.28 20.04
C GLY A 446 -37.78 42.82 18.61
N ALA A 447 -36.68 43.30 18.03
CA ALA A 447 -36.27 42.95 16.68
C ALA A 447 -34.74 43.05 16.59
N PHE A 448 -34.20 42.77 15.41
CA PHE A 448 -32.79 42.98 15.10
C PHE A 448 -32.65 43.85 13.85
N ARG A 449 -31.50 44.50 13.74
CA ARG A 449 -31.08 45.22 12.53
C ARG A 449 -29.68 44.77 12.12
N TYR A 450 -29.40 44.77 10.83
CA TYR A 450 -28.05 44.54 10.32
C TYR A 450 -27.20 45.78 10.58
N THR A 451 -26.03 45.59 11.18
CA THR A 451 -25.00 46.64 11.30
C THR A 451 -24.03 46.59 10.13
N THR A 452 -23.84 45.39 9.55
CA THR A 452 -23.15 45.18 8.28
C THR A 452 -24.14 45.19 7.10
N THR A 453 -23.70 44.74 5.92
CA THR A 453 -24.54 44.60 4.72
C THR A 453 -25.83 43.85 5.02
N MET A 454 -26.96 44.45 4.63
CA MET A 454 -28.28 43.85 4.85
C MET A 454 -28.42 42.50 4.15
N GLY A 455 -28.95 41.50 4.87
CA GLY A 455 -29.20 40.16 4.34
C GLY A 455 -27.97 39.25 4.24
N VAL A 456 -26.77 39.73 4.61
CA VAL A 456 -25.56 38.92 4.64
C VAL A 456 -25.36 38.34 6.04
N ASN A 457 -25.43 37.01 6.15
CA ASN A 457 -25.33 36.27 7.42
C ASN A 457 -24.00 35.49 7.56
N THR A 458 -23.01 35.81 6.72
CA THR A 458 -21.74 35.07 6.65
C THR A 458 -20.74 35.53 7.71
N TYR A 459 -19.65 34.78 7.89
CA TYR A 459 -18.60 35.06 8.87
C TYR A 459 -18.19 36.55 8.94
N LYS A 460 -18.12 37.09 10.16
CA LYS A 460 -17.92 38.51 10.50
C LYS A 460 -19.08 39.46 10.19
N ALA A 461 -20.22 38.98 9.70
CA ALA A 461 -21.44 39.79 9.68
C ALA A 461 -21.84 40.18 11.11
N CYS A 462 -22.41 41.39 11.27
CA CYS A 462 -22.84 41.90 12.56
C CYS A 462 -24.31 42.32 12.53
N ILE A 463 -25.03 41.95 13.58
CA ILE A 463 -26.40 42.36 13.83
C ILE A 463 -26.51 42.99 15.21
N GLN A 464 -27.49 43.86 15.39
CA GLN A 464 -27.82 44.43 16.68
C GLN A 464 -29.27 44.17 17.01
N TYR A 465 -29.50 43.45 18.11
CA TYR A 465 -30.82 43.30 18.70
C TYR A 465 -31.23 44.57 19.45
N TYR A 466 -32.50 44.92 19.37
CA TYR A 466 -33.11 46.02 20.10
C TYR A 466 -34.49 45.61 20.63
N CYS A 467 -34.94 46.28 21.69
CA CYS A 467 -36.28 46.08 22.25
C CYS A 467 -37.24 47.15 21.73
N HIS A 468 -38.54 46.86 21.72
CA HIS A 468 -39.56 47.84 21.39
C HIS A 468 -39.73 48.85 22.54
N GLU A 469 -38.85 49.83 22.59
CA GLU A 469 -38.97 50.96 23.51
C GLU A 469 -40.19 51.83 23.17
N PRO A 470 -40.83 52.49 24.17
CA PRO A 470 -40.47 52.56 25.59
C PRO A 470 -41.01 51.40 26.45
N TYR A 471 -41.79 50.48 25.89
CA TYR A 471 -42.55 49.48 26.65
C TYR A 471 -41.71 48.30 27.11
N TYR A 472 -40.65 47.98 26.39
CA TYR A 472 -39.71 46.93 26.73
C TYR A 472 -38.29 47.46 26.73
N LYS A 473 -37.52 47.14 27.76
CA LYS A 473 -36.10 47.50 27.86
C LYS A 473 -35.25 46.24 27.90
N MET A 474 -34.09 46.31 27.26
CA MET A 474 -33.15 45.21 27.26
C MET A 474 -32.56 45.04 28.65
N GLN A 475 -32.54 43.80 29.16
CA GLN A 475 -31.91 43.52 30.44
C GLN A 475 -30.40 43.81 30.39
N ALA A 476 -30.00 44.93 30.98
CA ALA A 476 -28.62 45.37 31.12
C ALA A 476 -27.98 44.74 32.38
N ARG A 477 -26.69 44.38 32.29
CA ARG A 477 -25.86 44.11 33.47
C ARG A 477 -25.14 45.40 33.84
N ALA A 478 -24.96 45.66 35.14
CA ALA A 478 -24.25 46.84 35.61
C ALA A 478 -22.85 46.91 34.97
N GLY A 479 -22.58 47.99 34.22
CA GLY A 479 -21.28 48.28 33.60
C GLY A 479 -21.16 48.10 32.09
N SER A 480 -22.19 47.67 31.35
CA SER A 480 -22.14 47.61 29.88
C SER A 480 -22.44 48.97 29.22
N LYS A 481 -21.60 49.41 28.26
CA LYS A 481 -21.89 50.58 27.41
C LYS A 481 -23.15 50.32 26.57
N GLU A 482 -24.05 51.30 26.52
CA GLU A 482 -25.33 51.24 25.78
C GLU A 482 -25.14 50.93 24.28
N SER A 483 -24.04 51.37 23.67
CA SER A 483 -23.73 51.18 22.25
C SER A 483 -23.36 49.74 21.85
N GLU A 484 -22.89 48.93 22.79
CA GLU A 484 -22.45 47.54 22.57
C GLU A 484 -23.53 46.52 22.97
N GLN A 485 -24.64 47.01 23.52
CA GLN A 485 -25.71 46.17 24.01
C GLN A 485 -26.49 45.55 22.85
N GLY A 486 -26.59 44.23 22.86
CA GLY A 486 -27.31 43.48 21.83
C GLY A 486 -26.55 43.27 20.52
N LEU A 487 -25.25 43.59 20.43
CA LEU A 487 -24.42 43.33 19.24
C LEU A 487 -24.03 41.85 19.14
N TYR A 488 -24.29 41.20 18.01
CA TYR A 488 -23.90 39.81 17.75
C TYR A 488 -23.09 39.75 16.46
N THR A 489 -22.04 38.95 16.47
CA THR A 489 -21.18 38.72 15.31
C THR A 489 -21.26 37.26 14.89
N CYS A 490 -21.30 37.03 13.58
CA CYS A 490 -21.24 35.68 13.02
C CYS A 490 -19.83 35.12 13.21
N THR A 491 -19.71 34.08 14.04
CA THR A 491 -18.44 33.47 14.43
C THR A 491 -17.89 32.52 13.37
N ALA A 492 -16.62 32.13 13.51
CA ALA A 492 -15.97 31.15 12.64
C ALA A 492 -16.54 29.73 12.79
N GLN A 493 -17.44 29.51 13.75
CA GLN A 493 -18.19 28.27 13.93
C GLN A 493 -19.50 28.27 13.13
N GLY A 494 -19.94 29.42 12.58
CA GLY A 494 -21.25 29.56 11.95
C GLY A 494 -22.36 29.80 12.98
N ILE A 495 -22.05 30.50 14.07
CA ILE A 495 -23.02 30.80 15.15
C ILE A 495 -23.00 32.30 15.45
N TRP A 496 -24.19 32.90 15.63
CA TRP A 496 -24.34 34.26 16.13
C TRP A 496 -23.95 34.32 17.61
N LYS A 497 -22.89 35.08 17.93
CA LYS A 497 -22.38 35.18 19.30
C LYS A 497 -22.16 36.64 19.71
N ASN A 498 -22.54 36.94 20.94
CA ASN A 498 -22.20 38.17 21.65
C ASN A 498 -21.06 37.88 22.64
N GLU A 499 -20.14 38.83 22.81
CA GLU A 499 -18.98 38.66 23.70
C GLU A 499 -19.36 38.38 25.16
N GLN A 500 -20.48 38.92 25.63
CA GLN A 500 -20.90 38.86 27.03
C GLN A 500 -21.95 37.77 27.31
N LYS A 501 -22.93 37.62 26.40
CA LYS A 501 -24.06 36.68 26.56
C LYS A 501 -23.85 35.35 25.82
N GLY A 502 -22.77 35.21 25.07
CA GLY A 502 -22.53 34.05 24.22
C GLY A 502 -23.62 33.96 23.14
N GLU A 503 -24.26 32.80 23.02
CA GLU A 503 -25.27 32.52 21.99
C GLU A 503 -26.70 32.91 22.43
N LYS A 504 -26.89 33.33 23.69
CA LYS A 504 -28.22 33.60 24.26
C LYS A 504 -28.73 34.97 23.86
N ILE A 505 -29.69 35.00 22.93
CA ILE A 505 -30.46 36.19 22.51
C ILE A 505 -30.87 37.03 23.74
N PRO A 506 -30.69 38.37 23.70
CA PRO A 506 -31.01 39.21 24.84
C PRO A 506 -32.52 39.20 25.12
N ARG A 507 -32.87 39.22 26.42
CA ARG A 507 -34.27 39.30 26.85
C ARG A 507 -34.69 40.76 26.95
N CYS A 508 -35.81 41.07 26.30
CA CYS A 508 -36.56 42.29 26.52
C CYS A 508 -37.49 42.09 27.70
N LEU A 509 -37.28 42.85 28.76
CA LEU A 509 -38.16 42.81 29.92
C LEU A 509 -39.17 43.96 29.83
N PRO A 510 -40.43 43.71 30.23
CA PRO A 510 -41.44 44.75 30.25
C PRO A 510 -41.02 45.85 31.23
N VAL A 511 -41.13 47.10 30.79
CA VAL A 511 -41.02 48.25 31.68
C VAL A 511 -42.29 48.30 32.52
N CYS A 512 -42.15 47.99 33.80
CA CYS A 512 -43.24 48.05 34.75
C CYS A 512 -43.24 49.40 35.49
N GLY A 513 -44.35 49.76 36.13
CA GLY A 513 -44.38 50.87 37.08
C GLY A 513 -45.32 52.02 36.69
N LYS A 514 -44.90 53.26 36.98
CA LYS A 514 -45.79 54.44 37.10
C LYS A 514 -46.76 54.56 35.90
N PRO A 515 -48.07 54.69 36.15
CA PRO A 515 -49.06 54.83 35.09
C PRO A 515 -48.77 56.06 34.22
N VAL A 516 -49.05 55.93 32.92
CA VAL A 516 -48.99 57.06 31.96
C VAL A 516 -49.92 58.18 32.44
N ASN A 517 -51.06 57.83 33.04
CA ASN A 517 -51.99 58.74 33.70
C ASN A 517 -52.23 58.29 35.16
N PRO A 518 -51.57 58.92 36.16
CA PRO A 518 -51.76 58.56 37.56
C PRO A 518 -53.18 58.85 38.04
N VAL A 519 -53.70 57.93 38.86
CA VAL A 519 -54.99 58.12 39.53
C VAL A 519 -54.77 59.10 40.68
N GLU A 520 -55.19 60.35 40.49
CA GLU A 520 -55.00 61.44 41.46
C GLU A 520 -55.96 61.35 42.67
N GLN A 521 -57.04 60.57 42.56
CA GLN A 521 -58.09 60.47 43.60
C GLN A 521 -58.59 59.03 43.81
N ARG A 522 -58.82 58.63 45.08
CA ARG A 522 -59.46 57.36 45.42
C ARG A 522 -60.97 57.46 45.18
N GLN A 523 -61.50 56.75 44.18
CA GLN A 523 -62.92 56.74 43.81
C GLN A 523 -63.50 55.32 43.78
N ARG A 524 -64.85 55.21 43.75
CA ARG A 524 -65.56 53.92 43.63
C ARG A 524 -65.38 53.33 42.22
N ILE A 525 -65.14 52.01 42.12
CA ILE A 525 -65.01 51.28 40.84
C ILE A 525 -66.35 51.24 40.07
N ILE A 526 -67.44 50.98 40.80
CA ILE A 526 -68.80 51.01 40.26
C ILE A 526 -69.48 52.27 40.79
N GLY A 527 -69.96 53.13 39.88
CA GLY A 527 -70.56 54.42 40.21
C GLY A 527 -69.58 55.58 40.43
N GLY A 528 -68.30 55.42 40.07
CA GLY A 528 -67.31 56.51 40.00
C GLY A 528 -67.10 57.04 38.58
N GLN A 529 -66.00 57.76 38.33
CA GLN A 529 -65.68 58.30 37.01
C GLN A 529 -65.04 57.25 36.09
N LYS A 530 -65.26 57.38 34.78
CA LYS A 530 -64.68 56.51 33.75
C LYS A 530 -63.15 56.66 33.75
N ALA A 531 -62.43 55.54 33.85
CA ALA A 531 -60.97 55.54 33.83
C ALA A 531 -60.42 56.02 32.48
N LYS A 532 -59.35 56.81 32.50
CA LYS A 532 -58.61 57.22 31.30
C LYS A 532 -57.71 56.07 30.82
N MET A 533 -57.40 56.04 29.52
CA MET A 533 -56.48 55.05 28.95
C MET A 533 -55.10 55.20 29.61
N GLY A 534 -54.48 54.08 30.02
CA GLY A 534 -53.22 54.10 30.77
C GLY A 534 -53.34 54.37 32.27
N ASN A 535 -54.57 54.43 32.82
CA ASN A 535 -54.80 54.38 34.27
C ASN A 535 -54.49 52.97 34.82
N PHE A 536 -53.86 52.91 35.99
CA PHE A 536 -53.53 51.70 36.74
C PHE A 536 -54.40 51.63 38.01
N PRO A 537 -54.91 50.47 38.50
CA PRO A 537 -54.57 49.06 38.21
C PRO A 537 -55.48 48.27 37.24
N TRP A 538 -56.53 48.87 36.67
CA TRP A 538 -57.56 48.11 35.94
C TRP A 538 -57.18 47.85 34.46
N GLN A 539 -56.45 46.76 34.20
CA GLN A 539 -55.88 46.47 32.87
C GLN A 539 -56.44 45.21 32.22
N VAL A 540 -56.99 44.31 33.03
CA VAL A 540 -57.52 43.02 32.62
C VAL A 540 -59.00 42.99 32.96
N PHE A 541 -59.82 42.56 32.01
CA PHE A 541 -61.22 42.24 32.25
C PHE A 541 -61.41 40.73 32.12
N THR A 542 -62.17 40.17 33.06
CA THR A 542 -62.61 38.78 33.00
C THR A 542 -64.12 38.68 33.16
N ASN A 543 -64.69 37.66 32.51
CA ASN A 543 -66.06 37.24 32.71
C ASN A 543 -66.17 35.73 33.02
N ILE A 544 -65.08 35.11 33.52
CA ILE A 544 -65.02 33.66 33.76
C ILE A 544 -66.05 33.23 34.82
N HIS A 545 -66.21 33.99 35.90
CA HIS A 545 -67.24 33.74 36.91
C HIS A 545 -67.78 35.07 37.48
N GLY A 546 -68.57 35.76 36.65
CA GLY A 546 -69.02 37.13 36.90
C GLY A 546 -68.03 38.17 36.39
N ARG A 547 -68.42 39.45 36.40
CA ARG A 547 -67.55 40.54 35.91
C ARG A 547 -66.45 40.84 36.91
N GLY A 548 -65.20 40.63 36.53
CA GLY A 548 -64.02 40.85 37.36
C GLY A 548 -63.00 41.76 36.69
N GLY A 549 -62.31 42.56 37.51
CA GLY A 549 -61.15 43.33 37.09
C GLY A 549 -59.86 42.67 37.55
N GLY A 550 -58.82 42.78 36.72
CA GLY A 550 -57.48 42.31 37.00
C GLY A 550 -56.40 43.31 36.60
N ALA A 551 -55.16 42.98 36.93
CA ALA A 551 -53.99 43.76 36.59
C ALA A 551 -52.93 42.86 35.96
N LEU A 552 -52.20 43.41 35.00
CA LEU A 552 -51.16 42.67 34.30
C LEU A 552 -49.87 42.66 35.13
N LEU A 553 -49.29 41.47 35.30
CA LEU A 553 -47.99 41.23 35.93
C LEU A 553 -47.01 40.81 34.82
N GLY A 554 -46.15 41.72 34.38
CA GLY A 554 -45.31 41.50 33.20
C GLY A 554 -46.11 41.46 31.89
N ASP A 555 -45.80 40.54 30.99
CA ASP A 555 -46.44 40.40 29.68
C ASP A 555 -47.12 39.03 29.50
N GLN A 556 -47.12 38.16 30.51
CA GLN A 556 -47.66 36.79 30.44
C GLN A 556 -48.45 36.35 31.68
N LEU A 557 -48.59 37.20 32.69
CA LEU A 557 -49.35 36.88 33.90
C LEU A 557 -50.40 37.94 34.15
N ASP A 558 -51.63 37.53 34.44
CA ASP A 558 -52.63 38.40 35.03
C ASP A 558 -52.83 38.06 36.50
N LEU A 559 -53.05 39.09 37.30
CA LEU A 559 -53.51 39.00 38.68
C LEU A 559 -55.01 39.30 38.72
N LEU A 560 -55.79 38.39 39.31
CA LEU A 560 -57.22 38.51 39.52
C LEU A 560 -57.61 38.22 40.97
N LEU A 561 -58.82 38.58 41.35
CA LEU A 561 -59.41 38.12 42.61
C LEU A 561 -59.78 36.63 42.49
N ALA A 562 -59.40 35.83 43.49
CA ALA A 562 -59.70 34.40 43.52
C ALA A 562 -61.21 34.04 43.44
N PRO A 563 -62.15 34.84 44.01
CA PRO A 563 -63.59 34.66 43.80
C PRO A 563 -64.06 34.67 42.33
N CYS A 564 -63.28 35.25 41.42
CA CYS A 564 -63.61 35.31 39.99
C CYS A 564 -63.33 34.00 39.23
N ILE A 565 -62.83 32.98 39.94
CA ILE A 565 -62.52 31.66 39.39
C ILE A 565 -63.56 30.64 39.90
N PRO A 566 -64.22 29.87 39.01
CA PRO A 566 -65.27 28.93 39.39
C PRO A 566 -64.70 27.70 40.10
N LYS A 567 -65.49 27.12 41.02
CA LYS A 567 -65.12 25.93 41.83
C LYS A 567 -64.92 24.65 40.99
N ARG A 568 -65.52 24.57 39.80
CA ARG A 568 -65.38 23.46 38.85
C ARG A 568 -65.01 24.00 37.48
N ASN A 569 -64.06 23.32 36.83
CA ASN A 569 -63.71 23.65 35.45
C ASN A 569 -64.80 23.12 34.52
N THR A 570 -65.54 24.01 33.88
CA THR A 570 -66.71 23.69 33.02
C THR A 570 -66.31 23.19 31.63
N GLY A 571 -65.02 23.01 31.34
CA GLY A 571 -64.51 22.55 30.05
C GLY A 571 -64.41 23.65 28.97
N THR A 572 -64.91 24.86 29.25
CA THR A 572 -64.76 26.04 28.38
C THR A 572 -63.38 26.68 28.59
N PRO A 573 -62.62 27.03 27.54
CA PRO A 573 -61.36 27.76 27.67
C PRO A 573 -61.60 29.10 28.38
N TRP A 574 -60.81 29.37 29.41
CA TRP A 574 -60.92 30.64 30.12
C TRP A 574 -60.22 31.73 29.31
N MET A 575 -60.90 32.85 29.14
CA MET A 575 -60.46 33.96 28.30
C MET A 575 -60.50 35.27 29.10
N CYS A 576 -59.48 36.08 28.90
CA CYS A 576 -59.41 37.46 29.39
C CYS A 576 -59.31 38.42 28.20
N SER A 577 -59.66 39.69 28.43
CA SER A 577 -59.52 40.77 27.47
C SER A 577 -58.75 41.92 28.11
N TRP A 578 -57.92 42.63 27.33
CA TRP A 578 -57.03 43.69 27.84
C TRP A 578 -57.32 45.06 27.24
N SER A 579 -56.97 46.08 28.03
CA SER A 579 -56.71 47.45 27.58
C SER A 579 -57.73 48.07 26.61
N HIS A 580 -58.98 48.23 27.06
CA HIS A 580 -59.88 49.23 26.50
C HIS A 580 -60.65 49.94 27.62
N THR A 581 -61.02 51.20 27.42
CA THR A 581 -61.86 51.95 28.39
C THR A 581 -63.36 51.79 28.13
N ASN A 582 -63.71 51.08 27.06
CA ASN A 582 -65.08 50.78 26.63
C ASN A 582 -65.31 49.28 26.68
N VAL A 583 -66.31 48.85 27.46
CA VAL A 583 -66.61 47.43 27.70
C VAL A 583 -67.11 46.74 26.43
N GLU A 584 -67.85 47.44 25.57
CA GLU A 584 -68.36 46.87 24.30
C GLU A 584 -67.25 46.66 23.27
N GLU A 585 -66.21 47.49 23.29
CA GLU A 585 -65.03 47.30 22.44
C GLU A 585 -64.06 46.28 23.04
N LEU A 586 -63.95 46.21 24.37
CA LEU A 586 -63.23 45.14 25.09
C LEU A 586 -63.75 43.75 24.76
N MET A 587 -65.08 43.59 24.66
CA MET A 587 -65.74 42.35 24.26
C MET A 587 -65.51 41.99 22.78
N LYS A 588 -65.06 42.95 21.96
CA LYS A 588 -64.70 42.76 20.54
C LYS A 588 -63.21 42.53 20.33
N LEU A 589 -62.36 42.84 21.32
CA LEU A 589 -60.92 42.62 21.27
C LEU A 589 -60.59 41.13 21.38
N ALA A 590 -59.41 40.76 20.86
CA ALA A 590 -58.96 39.37 20.81
C ALA A 590 -59.03 38.71 22.20
N ASN A 591 -59.66 37.53 22.25
CA ASN A 591 -59.70 36.71 23.45
C ASN A 591 -58.38 35.94 23.56
N HIS A 592 -57.60 36.15 24.63
CA HIS A 592 -56.39 35.34 24.81
C HIS A 592 -56.64 34.17 25.77
N PRO A 593 -56.23 32.95 25.39
CA PRO A 593 -56.42 31.76 26.21
C PRO A 593 -55.47 31.71 27.41
N ILE A 594 -55.96 31.15 28.49
CA ILE A 594 -55.23 30.97 29.75
C ILE A 594 -54.61 29.57 29.77
N ARG A 595 -53.28 29.51 29.93
CA ARG A 595 -52.50 28.28 30.03
C ARG A 595 -52.66 27.60 31.39
N ARG A 596 -52.65 28.39 32.47
CA ARG A 596 -52.70 27.86 33.84
C ARG A 596 -53.33 28.85 34.80
N VAL A 597 -54.10 28.35 35.76
CA VAL A 597 -54.59 29.13 36.89
C VAL A 597 -53.97 28.62 38.18
N SER A 598 -53.49 29.54 39.00
CA SER A 598 -52.99 29.29 40.35
C SER A 598 -53.78 30.13 41.33
N ILE A 599 -54.53 29.50 42.24
CA ILE A 599 -55.25 30.17 43.34
C ILE A 599 -54.35 30.16 44.58
N HIS A 600 -54.46 31.18 45.44
CA HIS A 600 -53.65 31.25 46.65
C HIS A 600 -53.93 30.04 47.54
N PRO A 601 -52.90 29.34 48.06
CA PRO A 601 -53.10 28.16 48.90
C PRO A 601 -53.96 28.45 50.14
N ASP A 602 -53.79 29.63 50.75
CA ASP A 602 -54.59 30.07 51.90
C ASP A 602 -56.05 30.45 51.58
N TYR A 603 -56.42 30.56 50.31
CA TYR A 603 -57.78 30.91 49.92
C TYR A 603 -58.69 29.68 49.91
N ARG A 604 -59.68 29.68 50.81
CA ARG A 604 -60.70 28.64 50.94
C ARG A 604 -61.98 29.09 50.24
N GLN A 605 -62.23 28.56 49.04
CA GLN A 605 -63.41 28.91 48.20
C GLN A 605 -64.75 28.50 48.83
N ASP A 606 -64.74 27.60 49.80
CA ASP A 606 -65.86 27.10 50.59
C ASP A 606 -66.29 28.05 51.71
N GLU A 607 -65.43 28.97 52.15
CA GLU A 607 -65.72 29.93 53.21
C GLU A 607 -66.10 31.31 52.63
N SER A 608 -67.37 31.69 52.72
CA SER A 608 -67.90 32.95 52.14
C SER A 608 -67.28 34.24 52.72
N HIS A 609 -66.59 34.15 53.85
CA HIS A 609 -65.97 35.26 54.58
C HIS A 609 -64.44 35.13 54.73
N ASN A 610 -63.80 34.19 54.04
CA ASN A 610 -62.34 34.10 54.05
C ASN A 610 -61.73 35.11 53.06
N PHE A 611 -60.96 36.06 53.60
CA PHE A 611 -60.25 37.09 52.84
C PHE A 611 -58.72 36.88 52.85
N LYS A 612 -58.23 35.76 53.39
CA LYS A 612 -56.80 35.42 53.34
C LYS A 612 -56.46 34.88 51.95
N GLY A 613 -55.46 35.50 51.31
CA GLY A 613 -54.99 35.09 49.99
C GLY A 613 -56.03 35.24 48.88
N ASP A 614 -56.89 36.25 48.90
CA ASP A 614 -58.01 36.45 47.97
C ASP A 614 -57.63 36.75 46.50
N ILE A 615 -56.47 36.28 46.05
CA ILE A 615 -55.88 36.52 44.75
C ILE A 615 -55.66 35.20 43.99
N ALA A 616 -55.71 35.29 42.67
CA ALA A 616 -55.41 34.22 41.73
C ALA A 616 -54.52 34.77 40.61
N LEU A 617 -53.58 33.93 40.15
CA LEU A 617 -52.69 34.21 39.04
C LEU A 617 -53.12 33.41 37.81
N LEU A 618 -53.26 34.08 36.68
CA LEU A 618 -53.52 33.48 35.38
C LEU A 618 -52.26 33.59 34.53
N GLU A 619 -51.69 32.45 34.16
CA GLU A 619 -50.60 32.37 33.18
C GLU A 619 -51.23 32.29 31.79
N LEU A 620 -50.88 33.25 30.93
CA LEU A 620 -51.39 33.35 29.58
C LEU A 620 -50.66 32.38 28.66
N GLU A 621 -51.39 31.84 27.68
CA GLU A 621 -50.78 30.97 26.67
C GLU A 621 -49.90 31.76 25.69
N ASN A 622 -50.31 33.00 25.37
CA ASN A 622 -49.57 33.92 24.53
C ASN A 622 -49.27 35.21 25.31
N SER A 623 -48.06 35.76 25.15
CA SER A 623 -47.72 37.06 25.72
C SER A 623 -48.54 38.19 25.13
N VAL A 624 -48.88 39.17 25.96
CA VAL A 624 -49.58 40.39 25.58
C VAL A 624 -48.54 41.43 25.15
N THR A 625 -48.76 42.03 23.97
CA THR A 625 -47.95 43.16 23.51
C THR A 625 -48.30 44.39 24.33
N LEU A 626 -47.35 44.88 25.12
CA LEU A 626 -47.54 46.06 25.94
C LEU A 626 -47.64 47.33 25.09
N SER A 627 -48.54 48.22 25.50
CA SER A 627 -48.70 49.57 24.94
C SER A 627 -48.95 50.58 26.08
N TYR A 628 -49.94 51.46 25.96
CA TYR A 628 -50.33 52.44 26.98
C TYR A 628 -50.65 51.82 28.36
N SER A 629 -50.88 50.51 28.44
CA SER A 629 -51.10 49.78 29.70
C SER A 629 -49.82 49.06 30.13
N LEU A 630 -49.13 49.60 31.15
CA LEU A 630 -47.88 49.05 31.70
C LEU A 630 -48.16 48.13 32.90
N PRO A 631 -47.49 46.98 33.03
CA PRO A 631 -47.74 46.05 34.12
C PRO A 631 -47.25 46.53 35.50
N ILE A 632 -47.72 45.84 36.54
CA ILE A 632 -47.25 46.04 37.93
C ILE A 632 -45.78 45.64 38.05
N CYS A 633 -44.99 46.47 38.73
CA CYS A 633 -43.65 46.06 39.16
C CYS A 633 -43.72 45.15 40.38
N LEU A 634 -43.27 43.92 40.22
CA LEU A 634 -42.90 43.06 41.34
C LEU A 634 -41.41 43.27 41.64
N LEU A 635 -41.05 43.43 42.92
CA LEU A 635 -39.67 43.62 43.36
C LEU A 635 -38.86 42.33 43.10
N THR A 636 -37.88 42.43 42.19
CA THR A 636 -36.72 41.56 41.89
C THR A 636 -36.83 40.02 41.87
N ALA A 637 -36.23 39.44 40.81
CA ALA A 637 -36.38 38.07 40.31
C ALA A 637 -35.83 36.89 41.18
N ARG A 638 -35.46 37.07 42.45
CA ARG A 638 -35.03 35.93 43.31
C ARG A 638 -36.17 35.25 44.04
N ASP A 639 -37.35 35.85 44.05
CA ASP A 639 -38.47 35.36 44.84
C ASP A 639 -39.52 34.63 44.01
N PHE A 640 -39.27 34.25 42.74
CA PHE A 640 -40.33 33.72 41.85
C PHE A 640 -41.12 32.50 42.39
N LEU A 641 -40.58 31.75 43.34
CA LEU A 641 -41.26 30.64 44.03
C LEU A 641 -42.03 31.07 45.30
N TRP A 642 -41.61 32.14 45.98
CA TRP A 642 -42.24 32.67 47.21
C TRP A 642 -43.11 33.93 46.96
N ALA A 643 -42.84 34.67 45.88
CA ALA A 643 -43.51 35.88 45.42
C ALA A 643 -44.72 35.62 44.54
N ARG A 644 -45.15 34.36 44.33
CA ARG A 644 -46.48 34.08 43.78
C ARG A 644 -47.59 34.76 44.59
N TRP A 645 -47.31 35.14 45.83
CA TRP A 645 -48.31 35.67 46.76
C TRP A 645 -47.88 36.93 47.50
N ALA A 646 -46.65 37.43 47.25
CA ALA A 646 -46.11 38.61 47.92
C ALA A 646 -46.51 39.90 47.20
N VAL A 647 -47.81 40.21 47.14
CA VAL A 647 -48.26 41.56 46.80
C VAL A 647 -48.67 42.26 48.08
N SER A 648 -47.96 43.33 48.46
CA SER A 648 -48.30 44.05 49.70
C SER A 648 -49.68 44.70 49.57
N ARG A 649 -50.49 44.60 50.63
CA ARG A 649 -51.86 45.18 50.74
C ARG A 649 -51.95 46.66 50.33
N ASN A 650 -50.84 47.41 50.40
CA ASN A 650 -50.82 48.83 50.07
C ASN A 650 -50.86 49.13 48.56
N GLN A 651 -50.56 48.16 47.69
CA GLN A 651 -50.64 48.36 46.22
C GLN A 651 -51.96 47.88 45.59
N LEU A 652 -52.67 46.97 46.25
CA LEU A 652 -53.92 46.36 45.75
C LEU A 652 -55.21 46.97 46.37
N GLY A 653 -55.10 48.10 47.06
CA GLY A 653 -56.18 48.70 47.84
C GLY A 653 -57.33 49.24 47.00
N SER A 654 -58.14 48.35 46.40
CA SER A 654 -59.55 48.57 46.01
C SER A 654 -60.21 47.37 45.29
N TRP A 655 -59.63 46.17 45.19
CA TRP A 655 -60.24 45.11 44.37
C TRP A 655 -61.50 44.56 45.07
N ARG A 656 -62.68 44.63 44.41
CA ARG A 656 -63.94 44.07 44.95
C ARG A 656 -64.54 43.00 44.01
N ARG A 657 -65.28 42.07 44.64
CA ARG A 657 -65.93 40.83 44.14
C ARG A 657 -66.41 40.86 42.69
N CYS A 658 -66.24 39.72 42.01
CA CYS A 658 -67.00 39.38 40.81
C CYS A 658 -68.51 39.41 41.11
N SER A 659 -69.26 40.23 40.36
CA SER A 659 -70.73 40.26 40.49
C SER A 659 -71.33 39.14 39.65
N THR A 660 -72.04 38.21 40.29
CA THR A 660 -72.85 37.19 39.60
C THR A 660 -74.34 37.41 39.75
N THR A 661 -74.81 38.13 40.77
CA THR A 661 -76.23 38.50 40.92
C THR A 661 -76.38 39.67 41.90
N SER A 662 -77.28 40.58 41.56
CA SER A 662 -77.75 41.71 42.36
C SER A 662 -78.22 41.31 43.76
N VAL A 663 -77.82 42.08 44.79
CA VAL A 663 -78.65 42.72 45.86
C VAL A 663 -77.71 43.33 46.93
N PRO A 664 -78.02 44.50 47.53
CA PRO A 664 -77.05 45.37 48.24
C PRO A 664 -77.12 45.32 49.78
N SER A 665 -76.22 46.10 50.40
CA SER A 665 -76.03 46.44 51.84
C SER A 665 -75.26 45.40 52.68
N ALA A 666 -74.36 45.74 53.61
CA ALA A 666 -74.24 46.94 54.44
C ALA A 666 -72.77 47.27 54.86
N GLN A 667 -72.60 48.54 55.26
CA GLN A 667 -71.51 49.25 56.00
C GLN A 667 -70.06 49.17 55.50
#